data_AF-A0A7V8E7U5-F1
#
_entry.id   AF-A0A7V8E7U5-F1
#
_cell.length_a   1.000
_cell.length_b   1.000
_cell.length_c   1.000
_cell.angle_alpha   90.00
_cell.angle_beta   90.00
_cell.angle_gamma   90.00
#
_symmetry.space_group_name_H-M   'P 1'
#
loop_
_entity.id
_entity.type
_entity.pdbx_description
1 polymer ?
#
loop_
_entity_poly.entity_id
_entity_poly.type
_entity_poly.pdbx_seq_one_letter_code
_entity_poly.pdbx_strand_id
1 'polypeptide(L)'
;MANWKWIVLSLALGAGISAAQEPAQEELKARASKVKEEEKAHVDRVRDAEATRRKALEDVGVEDVTILGGAADPGRTMDVALLADGFTKDQQAAWNAIAERMAANFATRPFDAHAARVRVHRVDLVSKASGFTTEEVAVDTALKGGLRAFPGGKLLTCDTQKALDIVAAAVPDADYILVVLNTNEQFVASANTGTFVLLSTSKAHQGSLVMHEFGHHFINLVDEYVDEKQSGTRPPPGTLDRAWNATLQQNVFKAKWHHWNIPEAVFRGEKRGKKFEWEDNVRCYEGAATFPDNVYRAEELCHMQRGKGREFCRVCTEASELGLYRFFPPIQSVSPVLTLQKMSLNEFADFEAVPVTAARVAWYLDGRRVDAKKAKVVEPKPKEPGPVRHQLRLKGSEFGEGTHQVTVTVATDTPRVHLDEGMLSAAYTWTVEVSAKGVAVKGPSAIPAEAGKPIEFTLAPADGAAPGAWTLPRPPEGATFDAKTGAFAWTPAESQAGAWRLDFEMEDRGRFWTHAIPVTVSVAGRTSSAIPKVLFIADAAGREGEPIGFRLMAWDADADHLAWSAGALPEGARLDSNSGRFTWTPLLGQSGLRPIEFQVTDGKNTTRKTVACSVAAAPIFRGMFRLPPEKLPGCTTAGEWMQFGLHVADSKVLEASMERFNDAPAMVRLTEGIRLLRDSSPRVSGAALAAVKRALADASAGTDDAARTWPLDHFFDEVPRRAWQFADRPEMLDGIAGLCAAVKTIPQLPVARLKDADALLADLQSIRDYNKERDARTPKSPITDKKLK
;
A
#
# COMPACT_ATOMS: atom_id res chain seq x y z
N MET A 1 -21.85 11.03 -11.14
CA MET A 1 -20.99 11.11 -12.34
C MET A 1 -21.73 11.36 -13.67
N ALA A 2 -22.99 11.83 -13.68
CA ALA A 2 -23.77 11.89 -14.93
C ALA A 2 -23.70 13.21 -15.73
N ASN A 3 -23.17 14.32 -15.20
CA ASN A 3 -23.32 15.64 -15.85
C ASN A 3 -22.06 16.22 -16.52
N TRP A 4 -20.86 15.72 -16.22
CA TRP A 4 -19.65 16.41 -16.66
C TRP A 4 -19.09 15.91 -18.01
N LYS A 5 -19.24 14.61 -18.30
CA LYS A 5 -19.02 14.06 -19.64
C LYS A 5 -19.89 14.75 -20.69
N TRP A 6 -21.12 15.17 -20.34
CA TRP A 6 -22.01 15.87 -21.27
C TRP A 6 -21.57 17.29 -21.63
N ILE A 7 -20.91 18.05 -20.75
CA ILE A 7 -20.48 19.43 -21.09
C ILE A 7 -19.25 19.41 -22.00
N VAL A 8 -18.29 18.52 -21.74
CA VAL A 8 -17.09 18.38 -22.59
C VAL A 8 -17.45 17.76 -23.94
N LEU A 9 -18.36 16.77 -23.95
CA LEU A 9 -18.87 16.20 -25.20
C LEU A 9 -19.75 17.20 -25.94
N SER A 10 -20.57 18.03 -25.28
CA SER A 10 -21.41 19.06 -25.93
C SER A 10 -20.62 20.28 -26.41
N LEU A 11 -19.49 20.62 -25.79
CA LEU A 11 -18.56 21.65 -26.28
C LEU A 11 -17.72 21.15 -27.46
N ALA A 12 -17.28 19.89 -27.43
CA ALA A 12 -16.59 19.24 -28.55
C ALA A 12 -17.54 18.95 -29.73
N LEU A 13 -18.79 18.57 -29.45
CA LEU A 13 -19.85 18.37 -30.44
C LEU A 13 -20.40 19.70 -30.95
N GLY A 14 -20.58 20.73 -30.13
CA GLY A 14 -21.08 22.05 -30.58
C GLY A 14 -20.14 22.74 -31.57
N ALA A 15 -18.83 22.58 -31.41
CA ALA A 15 -17.82 23.10 -32.34
C ALA A 15 -17.64 22.24 -33.60
N GLY A 16 -18.00 20.95 -33.57
CA GLY A 16 -17.83 20.00 -34.70
C GLY A 16 -19.11 19.64 -35.45
N ILE A 17 -20.30 19.79 -34.86
CA ILE A 17 -21.59 19.42 -35.45
C ILE A 17 -22.01 20.39 -36.56
N SER A 18 -21.60 21.65 -36.50
CA SER A 18 -21.97 22.66 -37.52
C SER A 18 -21.36 22.40 -38.92
N ALA A 19 -20.45 21.42 -39.06
CA ALA A 19 -19.68 21.21 -40.29
C ALA A 19 -19.75 19.80 -40.91
N ALA A 20 -20.52 18.84 -40.35
CA ALA A 20 -20.62 17.48 -40.88
C ALA A 20 -21.94 17.21 -41.63
N GLN A 21 -21.89 16.54 -42.79
CA GLN A 21 -23.05 16.14 -43.60
C GLN A 21 -23.97 15.14 -42.86
N GLU A 22 -25.29 15.22 -43.08
CA GLU A 22 -26.35 14.46 -42.37
C GLU A 22 -26.11 12.95 -42.14
N PRO A 23 -25.55 12.16 -43.09
CA PRO A 23 -25.38 10.71 -42.90
C PRO A 23 -24.35 10.34 -41.82
N ALA A 24 -23.26 11.11 -41.69
CA ALA A 24 -22.24 10.86 -40.67
C ALA A 24 -22.74 11.19 -39.26
N GLN A 25 -23.72 12.09 -39.15
CA GLN A 25 -24.39 12.38 -37.89
C GLN A 25 -25.35 11.26 -37.45
N GLU A 26 -26.01 10.57 -38.39
CA GLU A 26 -26.83 9.39 -38.09
C GLU A 26 -25.98 8.21 -37.61
N GLU A 27 -24.83 7.94 -38.24
CA GLU A 27 -23.96 6.83 -37.85
C GLU A 27 -23.32 7.04 -36.46
N LEU A 28 -22.91 8.28 -36.14
CA LEU A 28 -22.44 8.65 -34.80
C LEU A 28 -23.56 8.52 -33.75
N LYS A 29 -24.81 8.89 -34.09
CA LYS A 29 -25.98 8.69 -33.20
C LYS A 29 -26.24 7.20 -32.95
N ALA A 30 -26.14 6.35 -33.97
CA ALA A 30 -26.32 4.91 -33.86
C ALA A 30 -25.23 4.26 -32.98
N ARG A 31 -23.94 4.63 -33.16
CA ARG A 31 -22.83 4.14 -32.32
C ARG A 31 -22.95 4.60 -30.86
N ALA A 32 -23.34 5.85 -30.63
CA ALA A 32 -23.61 6.36 -29.29
C ALA A 32 -24.79 5.63 -28.61
N SER A 33 -25.79 5.19 -29.38
CA SER A 33 -26.90 4.38 -28.86
C SER A 33 -26.45 2.99 -28.42
N LYS A 34 -25.53 2.37 -29.16
CA LYS A 34 -25.01 1.02 -28.88
C LYS A 34 -24.08 0.97 -27.67
N VAL A 35 -23.19 1.96 -27.51
CA VAL A 35 -22.37 2.11 -26.29
C VAL A 35 -23.24 2.29 -25.04
N LYS A 36 -24.37 3.02 -25.15
CA LYS A 36 -25.33 3.16 -24.05
C LYS A 36 -26.03 1.84 -23.70
N GLU A 37 -26.29 0.97 -24.67
CA GLU A 37 -26.85 -0.37 -24.41
C GLU A 37 -25.83 -1.30 -23.73
N GLU A 38 -24.56 -1.27 -24.13
CA GLU A 38 -23.49 -2.07 -23.52
C GLU A 38 -23.14 -1.62 -22.09
N GLU A 39 -23.06 -0.31 -21.85
CA GLU A 39 -22.89 0.27 -20.52
C GLU A 39 -24.08 -0.12 -19.62
N LYS A 40 -25.30 -0.08 -20.15
CA LYS A 40 -26.50 -0.55 -19.46
C LYS A 40 -26.40 -2.05 -19.12
N ALA A 41 -25.92 -2.90 -20.03
CA ALA A 41 -25.77 -4.33 -19.77
C ALA A 41 -24.65 -4.67 -18.76
N HIS A 42 -23.53 -3.93 -18.73
CA HIS A 42 -22.51 -4.08 -17.66
C HIS A 42 -23.07 -3.65 -16.31
N VAL A 43 -23.77 -2.51 -16.26
CA VAL A 43 -24.48 -2.03 -15.07
C VAL A 43 -25.51 -3.06 -14.61
N ASP A 44 -26.25 -3.68 -15.53
CA ASP A 44 -27.21 -4.74 -15.22
C ASP A 44 -26.51 -5.98 -14.62
N ARG A 45 -25.34 -6.41 -15.12
CA ARG A 45 -24.59 -7.54 -14.54
C ARG A 45 -24.02 -7.26 -13.16
N VAL A 46 -23.43 -6.08 -12.95
CA VAL A 46 -22.97 -5.66 -11.62
C VAL A 46 -24.16 -5.63 -10.66
N ARG A 47 -25.30 -5.10 -11.10
CA ARG A 47 -26.55 -5.09 -10.34
C ARG A 47 -27.03 -6.50 -10.00
N ASP A 48 -26.94 -7.46 -10.91
CA ASP A 48 -27.39 -8.84 -10.68
C ASP A 48 -26.44 -9.60 -9.72
N ALA A 49 -25.13 -9.37 -9.83
CA ALA A 49 -24.13 -9.90 -8.89
C ALA A 49 -24.31 -9.31 -7.49
N GLU A 50 -24.55 -8.00 -7.39
CA GLU A 50 -24.93 -7.33 -6.14
C GLU A 50 -26.24 -7.86 -5.59
N ALA A 51 -27.24 -8.12 -6.43
CA ALA A 51 -28.51 -8.72 -6.01
C ALA A 51 -28.32 -10.14 -5.46
N THR A 52 -27.45 -10.94 -6.07
CA THR A 52 -27.10 -12.30 -5.61
C THR A 52 -26.36 -12.25 -4.27
N ARG A 53 -25.36 -11.37 -4.15
CA ARG A 53 -24.64 -11.11 -2.90
C ARG A 53 -25.60 -10.66 -1.80
N ARG A 54 -26.48 -9.71 -2.11
CA ARG A 54 -27.50 -9.21 -1.19
C ARG A 54 -28.45 -10.32 -0.75
N LYS A 55 -28.91 -11.17 -1.66
CA LYS A 55 -29.73 -12.32 -1.29
C LYS A 55 -29.00 -13.31 -0.38
N ALA A 56 -27.73 -13.61 -0.66
CA ALA A 56 -26.93 -14.49 0.20
C ALA A 56 -26.73 -13.90 1.62
N LEU A 57 -26.60 -12.57 1.70
CA LEU A 57 -26.56 -11.83 2.96
C LEU A 57 -27.92 -11.88 3.68
N GLU A 58 -29.03 -11.67 2.98
CA GLU A 58 -30.39 -11.81 3.51
C GLU A 58 -30.66 -13.22 4.05
N ASP A 59 -30.21 -14.27 3.34
CA ASP A 59 -30.38 -15.68 3.72
C ASP A 59 -29.67 -16.01 5.05
N VAL A 60 -28.57 -15.33 5.36
CA VAL A 60 -27.85 -15.47 6.65
C VAL A 60 -28.28 -14.46 7.71
N GLY A 61 -29.27 -13.61 7.40
CA GLY A 61 -29.88 -12.67 8.33
C GLY A 61 -29.28 -11.26 8.34
N VAL A 62 -28.49 -10.88 7.34
CA VAL A 62 -27.99 -9.50 7.19
C VAL A 62 -29.03 -8.66 6.45
N GLU A 63 -29.54 -7.60 7.08
CA GLU A 63 -30.55 -6.72 6.49
C GLU A 63 -29.94 -5.53 5.73
N ASP A 64 -28.80 -5.02 6.18
CA ASP A 64 -28.14 -3.85 5.59
C ASP A 64 -26.63 -3.85 5.83
N VAL A 65 -25.90 -3.15 4.94
CA VAL A 65 -24.47 -2.84 5.09
C VAL A 65 -24.28 -1.36 4.78
N THR A 66 -23.94 -0.57 5.81
CA THR A 66 -23.83 0.89 5.71
C THR A 66 -22.41 1.37 6.04
N ILE A 67 -21.86 2.27 5.23
CA ILE A 67 -20.59 2.96 5.54
C ILE A 67 -20.87 4.15 6.46
N LEU A 68 -20.27 4.16 7.65
CA LEU A 68 -20.48 5.18 8.70
C LEU A 68 -19.41 6.30 8.70
N GLY A 69 -18.34 6.18 7.92
CA GLY A 69 -17.24 7.14 7.90
C GLY A 69 -16.27 6.94 6.73
N GLY A 70 -15.39 7.90 6.51
CA GLY A 70 -14.46 7.94 5.36
C GLY A 70 -15.00 8.75 4.17
N ALA A 71 -14.11 9.10 3.25
CA ALA A 71 -14.48 9.77 2.00
C ALA A 71 -14.98 8.76 0.95
N ALA A 72 -15.75 9.24 -0.02
CA ALA A 72 -16.31 8.38 -1.07
C ALA A 72 -15.26 7.79 -2.04
N ASP A 73 -14.14 8.48 -2.25
CA ASP A 73 -13.02 8.02 -3.10
C ASP A 73 -11.66 8.53 -2.58
N PRO A 74 -11.12 7.94 -1.51
CA PRO A 74 -9.85 8.36 -0.93
C PRO A 74 -8.63 7.71 -1.60
N GLY A 75 -8.81 6.81 -2.57
CA GLY A 75 -7.75 5.88 -3.00
C GLY A 75 -7.69 4.66 -2.06
N ARG A 76 -6.51 4.31 -1.53
CA ARG A 76 -6.42 3.20 -0.56
C ARG A 76 -7.07 3.58 0.77
N THR A 77 -7.78 2.62 1.34
CA THR A 77 -8.52 2.72 2.61
C THR A 77 -8.05 1.69 3.62
N MET A 78 -8.29 1.97 4.89
CA MET A 78 -8.31 0.98 5.97
C MET A 78 -9.77 0.71 6.27
N ASP A 79 -10.21 -0.51 6.06
CA ASP A 79 -11.61 -0.91 6.15
C ASP A 79 -11.87 -1.70 7.43
N VAL A 80 -12.80 -1.19 8.26
CA VAL A 80 -13.16 -1.77 9.55
C VAL A 80 -14.61 -2.23 9.49
N ALA A 81 -14.86 -3.53 9.64
CA ALA A 81 -16.21 -4.10 9.72
C ALA A 81 -16.69 -4.17 11.18
N LEU A 82 -17.81 -3.51 11.47
CA LEU A 82 -18.58 -3.64 12.70
C LEU A 82 -19.72 -4.62 12.47
N LEU A 83 -19.62 -5.82 13.04
CA LEU A 83 -20.63 -6.88 12.92
C LEU A 83 -21.27 -7.13 14.29
N ALA A 84 -22.59 -7.07 14.38
CA ALA A 84 -23.29 -7.31 15.64
C ALA A 84 -23.75 -8.76 15.81
N ASP A 85 -23.89 -9.20 17.06
CA ASP A 85 -24.60 -10.43 17.43
C ASP A 85 -25.54 -10.18 18.60
N GLY A 86 -26.64 -10.92 18.65
CA GLY A 86 -27.61 -10.85 19.74
C GLY A 86 -28.60 -9.70 19.65
N PHE A 87 -28.70 -9.01 18.50
CA PHE A 87 -29.72 -8.00 18.25
C PHE A 87 -30.85 -8.57 17.40
N THR A 88 -32.07 -8.55 17.91
CA THR A 88 -33.26 -8.89 17.14
C THR A 88 -33.59 -7.80 16.11
N LYS A 89 -34.52 -8.10 15.19
CA LYS A 89 -34.98 -7.15 14.17
C LYS A 89 -35.46 -5.82 14.76
N ASP A 90 -36.23 -5.88 15.84
CA ASP A 90 -36.75 -4.68 16.53
C ASP A 90 -35.66 -3.87 17.26
N GLN A 91 -34.46 -4.44 17.42
CA GLN A 91 -33.32 -3.82 18.10
C GLN A 91 -32.26 -3.26 17.14
N GLN A 92 -32.45 -3.38 15.82
CA GLN A 92 -31.48 -2.88 14.83
C GLN A 92 -31.27 -1.36 14.96
N ALA A 93 -32.31 -0.59 15.31
CA ALA A 93 -32.14 0.85 15.59
C ALA A 93 -31.21 1.12 16.79
N ALA A 94 -31.24 0.27 17.82
CA ALA A 94 -30.34 0.38 18.95
C ALA A 94 -28.90 0.00 18.56
N TRP A 95 -28.73 -1.04 17.75
CA TRP A 95 -27.44 -1.40 17.15
C TRP A 95 -26.86 -0.26 16.31
N ASN A 96 -27.65 0.33 15.41
CA ASN A 96 -27.20 1.41 14.53
C ASN A 96 -26.62 2.59 15.32
N ALA A 97 -27.31 3.00 16.38
CA ALA A 97 -26.83 4.06 17.26
C ALA A 97 -25.54 3.68 18.02
N ILE A 98 -25.34 2.40 18.36
CA ILE A 98 -24.10 1.90 18.97
C ILE A 98 -22.96 1.93 17.95
N ALA A 99 -23.19 1.41 16.74
CA ALA A 99 -22.22 1.38 15.67
C ALA A 99 -21.74 2.78 15.27
N GLU A 100 -22.64 3.76 15.17
CA GLU A 100 -22.29 5.17 14.91
C GLU A 100 -21.35 5.75 15.98
N ARG A 101 -21.63 5.48 17.26
CA ARG A 101 -20.75 5.93 18.37
C ARG A 101 -19.40 5.21 18.33
N MET A 102 -19.37 3.92 18.00
CA MET A 102 -18.11 3.18 17.86
C MET A 102 -17.29 3.70 16.68
N ALA A 103 -17.92 3.92 15.52
CA ALA A 103 -17.30 4.48 14.32
C ALA A 103 -16.71 5.87 14.56
N ALA A 104 -17.37 6.71 15.36
CA ALA A 104 -16.87 8.05 15.69
C ALA A 104 -15.49 8.06 16.38
N ASN A 105 -15.11 6.98 17.06
CA ASN A 105 -13.77 6.89 17.64
C ASN A 105 -12.68 6.89 16.53
N PHE A 106 -12.95 6.34 15.34
CA PHE A 106 -11.98 6.36 14.23
C PHE A 106 -11.81 7.75 13.58
N ALA A 107 -12.54 8.76 14.08
CA ALA A 107 -12.31 10.16 13.75
C ALA A 107 -11.48 10.91 14.82
N THR A 108 -11.00 10.22 15.87
CA THR A 108 -10.12 10.79 16.90
C THR A 108 -8.67 10.35 16.69
N ARG A 109 -7.74 10.99 17.43
CA ARG A 109 -6.32 10.62 17.43
C ARG A 109 -6.14 9.14 17.77
N PRO A 110 -5.31 8.38 17.01
CA PRO A 110 -4.39 8.78 15.94
C PRO A 110 -5.00 8.85 14.53
N PHE A 111 -6.24 8.40 14.33
CA PHE A 111 -6.84 8.22 13.02
C PHE A 111 -7.34 9.51 12.38
N ASP A 112 -7.59 10.54 13.18
CA ASP A 112 -8.08 11.86 12.76
C ASP A 112 -7.31 12.49 11.58
N ALA A 113 -5.98 12.34 11.52
CA ALA A 113 -5.16 12.84 10.41
C ALA A 113 -5.44 12.12 9.08
N HIS A 114 -5.97 10.89 9.14
CA HIS A 114 -6.30 10.03 8.01
C HIS A 114 -7.78 9.62 8.00
N ALA A 115 -8.66 10.33 8.70
CA ALA A 115 -10.06 9.92 8.91
C ALA A 115 -10.83 9.72 7.59
N ALA A 116 -10.49 10.50 6.56
CA ALA A 116 -11.04 10.34 5.20
C ALA A 116 -10.70 8.98 4.56
N ARG A 117 -9.66 8.28 5.04
CA ARG A 117 -9.16 7.02 4.51
C ARG A 117 -9.52 5.82 5.40
N VAL A 118 -10.14 6.06 6.57
CA VAL A 118 -10.64 4.99 7.43
C VAL A 118 -12.14 4.82 7.16
N ARG A 119 -12.51 3.68 6.59
CA ARG A 119 -13.91 3.34 6.32
C ARG A 119 -14.40 2.37 7.37
N VAL A 120 -15.50 2.74 8.04
CA VAL A 120 -16.14 1.87 9.03
C VAL A 120 -17.45 1.39 8.45
N HIS A 121 -17.58 0.09 8.24
CA HIS A 121 -18.76 -0.57 7.67
C HIS A 121 -19.58 -1.18 8.80
N ARG A 122 -20.83 -0.77 8.94
CA ARG A 122 -21.81 -1.42 9.82
C ARG A 122 -22.48 -2.55 9.07
N VAL A 123 -22.54 -3.73 9.68
CA VAL A 123 -23.25 -4.92 9.17
C VAL A 123 -24.40 -5.25 10.11
N ASP A 124 -25.63 -5.15 9.61
CA ASP A 124 -26.86 -5.30 10.40
C ASP A 124 -27.32 -6.76 10.40
N LEU A 125 -26.70 -7.57 11.25
CA LEU A 125 -27.01 -8.99 11.41
C LEU A 125 -28.13 -9.21 12.43
N VAL A 126 -29.21 -9.86 11.99
CA VAL A 126 -30.39 -10.16 12.82
C VAL A 126 -30.22 -11.49 13.55
N SER A 127 -30.31 -11.45 14.87
CA SER A 127 -30.40 -12.62 15.74
C SER A 127 -31.84 -13.00 16.05
N LYS A 128 -32.08 -14.30 16.28
CA LYS A 128 -33.42 -14.80 16.65
C LYS A 128 -33.81 -14.41 18.06
N ALA A 129 -32.85 -14.31 18.97
CA ALA A 129 -33.05 -13.88 20.35
C ALA A 129 -32.14 -12.71 20.71
N SER A 130 -32.63 -11.87 21.62
CA SER A 130 -31.87 -10.76 22.19
C SER A 130 -30.91 -11.27 23.26
N GLY A 131 -29.69 -10.74 23.28
CA GLY A 131 -28.71 -11.04 24.34
C GLY A 131 -27.58 -11.92 23.83
N PHE A 132 -27.00 -12.72 24.72
CA PHE A 132 -25.93 -13.66 24.42
C PHE A 132 -25.93 -14.77 25.48
N THR A 133 -25.24 -15.88 25.23
CA THR A 133 -25.26 -17.08 26.08
C THR A 133 -24.37 -16.93 27.32
N THR A 134 -24.94 -17.17 28.51
CA THR A 134 -24.21 -17.27 29.79
C THR A 134 -24.18 -18.72 30.28
N GLU A 135 -23.55 -18.97 31.44
CA GLU A 135 -23.57 -20.30 32.08
C GLU A 135 -24.98 -20.71 32.53
N GLU A 136 -25.86 -19.74 32.83
CA GLU A 136 -27.21 -20.00 33.31
C GLU A 136 -28.26 -20.01 32.19
N VAL A 137 -28.02 -19.25 31.11
CA VAL A 137 -29.02 -19.00 30.06
C VAL A 137 -28.40 -19.17 28.68
N ALA A 138 -28.92 -20.14 27.92
CA ALA A 138 -28.62 -20.29 26.50
C ALA A 138 -29.50 -19.36 25.66
N VAL A 139 -28.88 -18.63 24.72
CA VAL A 139 -29.56 -17.67 23.83
C VAL A 139 -29.25 -18.01 22.37
N ASP A 140 -30.28 -18.18 21.53
CA ASP A 140 -30.14 -18.48 20.09
C ASP A 140 -29.81 -17.20 19.30
N THR A 141 -28.54 -16.80 19.32
CA THR A 141 -28.03 -15.66 18.55
C THR A 141 -27.43 -16.08 17.21
N ALA A 142 -27.28 -15.13 16.29
CA ALA A 142 -26.81 -15.41 14.93
C ALA A 142 -25.39 -15.98 14.89
N LEU A 143 -24.50 -15.50 15.77
CA LEU A 143 -23.11 -15.94 15.89
C LEU A 143 -22.85 -16.76 17.16
N LYS A 144 -23.88 -17.24 17.87
CA LYS A 144 -23.72 -18.01 19.11
C LYS A 144 -22.82 -17.31 20.14
N GLY A 145 -22.95 -16.00 20.26
CA GLY A 145 -22.23 -15.16 21.22
C GLY A 145 -22.38 -15.68 22.65
N GLY A 146 -21.29 -15.72 23.41
CA GLY A 146 -21.32 -16.21 24.78
C GLY A 146 -20.05 -15.94 25.58
N LEU A 147 -19.88 -16.69 26.67
CA LEU A 147 -18.69 -16.66 27.52
C LEU A 147 -17.93 -17.98 27.49
N ARG A 148 -16.61 -17.90 27.58
CA ARG A 148 -15.74 -19.04 27.90
C ARG A 148 -14.93 -18.74 29.15
N ALA A 149 -15.03 -19.62 30.14
CA ALA A 149 -14.19 -19.57 31.33
C ALA A 149 -12.73 -19.94 31.00
N PHE A 150 -11.79 -19.26 31.64
CA PHE A 150 -10.36 -19.56 31.60
C PHE A 150 -9.74 -19.34 33.00
N PRO A 151 -8.54 -19.86 33.28
CA PRO A 151 -7.87 -19.60 34.56
C PRO A 151 -7.64 -18.09 34.77
N GLY A 152 -8.40 -17.49 35.69
CA GLY A 152 -8.30 -16.06 36.01
C GLY A 152 -9.43 -15.17 35.47
N GLY A 153 -10.41 -15.70 34.72
CA GLY A 153 -11.55 -14.90 34.26
C GLY A 153 -12.50 -15.58 33.26
N LYS A 154 -13.29 -14.76 32.57
CA LYS A 154 -14.17 -15.14 31.46
C LYS A 154 -13.85 -14.25 30.25
N LEU A 155 -13.87 -14.82 29.04
CA LEU A 155 -13.71 -14.12 27.77
C LEU A 155 -15.00 -14.19 26.95
N LEU A 156 -15.27 -13.15 26.18
CA LEU A 156 -16.31 -13.18 25.14
C LEU A 156 -15.95 -14.21 24.05
N THR A 157 -16.94 -14.89 23.50
CA THR A 157 -16.81 -15.84 22.38
C THR A 157 -17.94 -15.69 21.38
N CYS A 158 -17.71 -16.18 20.16
CA CYS A 158 -18.72 -16.35 19.10
C CYS A 158 -18.29 -17.44 18.12
N ASP A 159 -19.14 -17.74 17.14
CA ASP A 159 -18.85 -18.54 15.95
C ASP A 159 -17.99 -17.73 14.98
N THR A 160 -16.68 -17.76 15.19
CA THR A 160 -15.70 -16.95 14.45
C THR A 160 -15.72 -17.24 12.96
N GLN A 161 -15.87 -18.51 12.54
CA GLN A 161 -15.89 -18.85 11.12
C GLN A 161 -17.10 -18.22 10.43
N LYS A 162 -18.28 -18.35 11.04
CA LYS A 162 -19.50 -17.73 10.51
C LYS A 162 -19.38 -16.21 10.44
N ALA A 163 -18.76 -15.58 11.43
CA ALA A 163 -18.51 -14.14 11.42
C ALA A 163 -17.59 -13.73 10.25
N LEU A 164 -16.49 -14.46 10.04
CA LEU A 164 -15.57 -14.23 8.91
C LEU A 164 -16.28 -14.41 7.56
N ASP A 165 -17.09 -15.46 7.41
CA ASP A 165 -17.82 -15.72 6.17
C ASP A 165 -18.82 -14.60 5.84
N ILE A 166 -19.55 -14.10 6.86
CA ILE A 166 -20.48 -12.98 6.72
C ILE A 166 -19.73 -11.70 6.33
N VAL A 167 -18.63 -11.38 7.01
CA VAL A 167 -17.85 -10.17 6.69
C VAL A 167 -17.22 -10.26 5.31
N ALA A 168 -16.66 -11.40 4.92
CA ALA A 168 -16.10 -11.58 3.58
C ALA A 168 -17.15 -11.36 2.48
N ALA A 169 -18.42 -11.69 2.73
CA ALA A 169 -19.52 -11.40 1.80
C ALA A 169 -20.00 -9.94 1.87
N ALA A 170 -20.13 -9.37 3.07
CA ALA A 170 -20.68 -8.04 3.32
C ALA A 170 -19.67 -6.92 2.98
N VAL A 171 -18.43 -7.09 3.40
CA VAL A 171 -17.31 -6.15 3.35
C VAL A 171 -16.05 -6.90 2.92
N PRO A 172 -15.93 -7.29 1.63
CA PRO A 172 -14.85 -8.15 1.14
C PRO A 172 -13.44 -7.57 1.32
N ASP A 173 -13.34 -6.25 1.40
CA ASP A 173 -12.08 -5.52 1.59
C ASP A 173 -11.78 -5.21 3.07
N ALA A 174 -12.50 -5.79 4.04
CA ALA A 174 -12.28 -5.51 5.46
C ALA A 174 -10.87 -5.93 5.93
N ASP A 175 -10.12 -4.96 6.48
CA ASP A 175 -8.82 -5.19 7.12
C ASP A 175 -8.99 -5.65 8.58
N TYR A 176 -10.03 -5.13 9.25
CA TYR A 176 -10.28 -5.36 10.67
C TYR A 176 -11.73 -5.70 10.93
N ILE A 177 -11.97 -6.65 11.84
CA ILE A 177 -13.31 -7.11 12.19
C ILE A 177 -13.56 -6.93 13.68
N LEU A 178 -14.58 -6.16 14.01
CA LEU A 178 -15.02 -5.92 15.38
C LEU A 178 -16.42 -6.53 15.52
N VAL A 179 -16.52 -7.62 16.29
CA VAL A 179 -17.79 -8.25 16.60
C VAL A 179 -18.33 -7.74 17.92
N VAL A 180 -19.56 -7.21 17.89
CA VAL A 180 -20.21 -6.55 19.02
C VAL A 180 -21.36 -7.42 19.54
N LEU A 181 -21.19 -7.99 20.72
CA LEU A 181 -22.18 -8.85 21.36
C LEU A 181 -23.16 -8.01 22.20
N ASN A 182 -24.46 -8.23 22.01
CA ASN A 182 -25.53 -7.58 22.77
C ASN A 182 -25.55 -8.04 24.23
N THR A 183 -24.74 -7.38 25.06
CA THR A 183 -24.66 -7.62 26.50
C THR A 183 -24.20 -6.39 27.26
N ASN A 184 -24.69 -6.26 28.50
CA ASN A 184 -24.24 -5.25 29.45
C ASN A 184 -23.11 -5.76 30.35
N GLU A 185 -22.67 -7.00 30.17
CA GLU A 185 -21.56 -7.55 30.92
C GLU A 185 -20.26 -6.78 30.61
N GLN A 186 -19.54 -6.43 31.68
CA GLN A 186 -18.31 -5.64 31.62
C GLN A 186 -17.05 -6.50 31.40
N PHE A 187 -17.22 -7.75 30.96
CA PHE A 187 -16.12 -8.70 30.83
C PHE A 187 -15.25 -8.43 29.60
N VAL A 188 -14.03 -8.92 29.71
CA VAL A 188 -12.87 -8.69 28.85
C VAL A 188 -13.23 -8.92 27.39
N ALA A 189 -13.11 -7.84 26.60
CA ALA A 189 -13.04 -7.94 25.17
C ALA A 189 -11.84 -8.84 24.80
N SER A 190 -12.03 -9.81 23.91
CA SER A 190 -10.98 -10.74 23.55
C SER A 190 -10.39 -10.32 22.21
N ALA A 191 -9.13 -9.87 22.23
CA ALA A 191 -8.30 -9.76 21.03
C ALA A 191 -7.81 -11.17 20.64
N ASN A 192 -8.68 -12.01 20.07
CA ASN A 192 -8.29 -13.34 19.61
C ASN A 192 -7.77 -13.25 18.16
N THR A 193 -6.50 -13.62 17.99
CA THR A 193 -5.87 -14.03 16.72
C THR A 193 -6.02 -13.06 15.53
N GLY A 194 -5.25 -11.98 15.53
CA GLY A 194 -4.75 -11.35 14.30
C GLY A 194 -5.72 -10.51 13.44
N THR A 195 -7.01 -10.84 13.31
CA THR A 195 -7.99 -10.05 12.50
C THR A 195 -9.32 -9.70 13.21
N PHE A 196 -9.53 -10.16 14.45
CA PHE A 196 -10.85 -10.18 15.09
C PHE A 196 -10.85 -9.66 16.53
N VAL A 197 -11.75 -8.73 16.86
CA VAL A 197 -11.94 -8.18 18.21
C VAL A 197 -13.38 -8.40 18.66
N LEU A 198 -13.58 -8.96 19.85
CA LEU A 198 -14.91 -9.13 20.46
C LEU A 198 -15.18 -8.04 21.49
N LEU A 199 -16.30 -7.35 21.36
CA LEU A 199 -16.72 -6.24 22.21
C LEU A 199 -18.11 -6.50 22.77
N SER A 200 -18.44 -5.93 23.93
CA SER A 200 -19.83 -5.88 24.41
C SER A 200 -20.46 -4.51 24.21
N THR A 201 -21.80 -4.48 24.21
CA THR A 201 -22.58 -3.25 24.03
C THR A 201 -22.63 -2.33 25.25
N SER A 202 -22.06 -2.72 26.39
CA SER A 202 -22.09 -1.89 27.60
C SER A 202 -21.60 -0.46 27.30
N LYS A 203 -22.32 0.55 27.82
CA LYS A 203 -21.97 1.96 27.61
C LYS A 203 -20.55 2.31 28.08
N ALA A 204 -19.99 1.53 29.00
CA ALA A 204 -18.59 1.65 29.42
C ALA A 204 -17.58 1.34 28.29
N HIS A 205 -18.02 0.64 27.24
CA HIS A 205 -17.17 0.08 26.19
C HIS A 205 -17.33 0.74 24.81
N GLN A 206 -18.29 1.66 24.65
CA GLN A 206 -18.54 2.36 23.37
C GLN A 206 -17.60 3.56 23.12
N GLY A 207 -16.71 3.88 24.07
CA GLY A 207 -15.69 4.94 23.97
C GLY A 207 -14.27 4.35 24.03
N SER A 208 -13.49 4.76 25.05
CA SER A 208 -12.08 4.38 25.23
C SER A 208 -11.77 2.88 25.12
N LEU A 209 -12.72 1.96 25.37
CA LEU A 209 -12.43 0.53 25.26
C LEU A 209 -12.31 0.06 23.80
N VAL A 210 -13.14 0.54 22.87
CA VAL A 210 -12.97 0.16 21.44
C VAL A 210 -11.55 0.45 21.00
N MET A 211 -11.04 1.64 21.36
CA MET A 211 -9.69 2.04 21.03
C MET A 211 -8.62 1.28 21.81
N HIS A 212 -8.87 0.94 23.08
CA HIS A 212 -7.98 0.09 23.86
C HIS A 212 -7.74 -1.27 23.18
N GLU A 213 -8.82 -1.98 22.84
CA GLU A 213 -8.76 -3.30 22.23
C GLU A 213 -8.22 -3.24 20.80
N PHE A 214 -8.64 -2.23 20.05
CA PHE A 214 -8.11 -1.97 18.72
C PHE A 214 -6.60 -1.65 18.79
N GLY A 215 -6.12 -0.99 19.83
CA GLY A 215 -4.69 -0.69 20.03
C GLY A 215 -3.81 -1.93 20.16
N HIS A 216 -4.26 -2.93 20.94
CA HIS A 216 -3.61 -4.25 21.00
C HIS A 216 -3.56 -4.90 19.62
N HIS A 217 -4.67 -4.84 18.90
CA HIS A 217 -4.84 -5.51 17.63
C HIS A 217 -4.07 -4.86 16.47
N PHE A 218 -4.07 -3.54 16.45
CA PHE A 218 -3.55 -2.73 15.36
C PHE A 218 -2.03 -2.68 15.36
N ILE A 219 -1.41 -2.42 16.53
CA ILE A 219 0.04 -2.21 16.63
C ILE A 219 0.68 -2.87 17.86
N ASN A 220 0.01 -3.85 18.48
CA ASN A 220 0.55 -4.61 19.62
C ASN A 220 0.95 -3.70 20.79
N LEU A 221 0.11 -2.70 21.07
CA LEU A 221 0.19 -1.96 22.33
C LEU A 221 -0.09 -2.92 23.47
N VAL A 222 0.51 -2.70 24.63
CA VAL A 222 0.20 -3.47 25.84
C VAL A 222 -0.63 -2.63 26.79
N ASP A 223 -1.30 -3.29 27.73
CA ASP A 223 -2.02 -2.62 28.80
C ASP A 223 -1.10 -1.68 29.56
N GLU A 224 -1.57 -0.49 29.90
CA GLU A 224 -0.84 0.44 30.77
C GLU A 224 -1.37 0.43 32.21
N TYR A 225 -2.55 -0.16 32.44
CA TYR A 225 -3.08 -0.35 33.80
C TYR A 225 -2.37 -1.49 34.54
N VAL A 226 -2.63 -1.56 35.85
CA VAL A 226 -2.01 -2.50 36.78
C VAL A 226 -3.03 -3.45 37.37
N ASP A 227 -2.60 -4.66 37.71
CA ASP A 227 -3.29 -5.59 38.60
C ASP A 227 -2.48 -5.67 39.90
N GLU A 228 -3.04 -5.17 41.00
CA GLU A 228 -2.38 -5.15 42.31
C GLU A 228 -1.97 -6.55 42.79
N LYS A 229 -2.65 -7.60 42.30
CA LYS A 229 -2.27 -8.99 42.62
C LYS A 229 -0.91 -9.40 42.05
N GLN A 230 -0.41 -8.67 41.06
CA GLN A 230 0.90 -8.89 40.46
C GLN A 230 2.01 -8.11 41.16
N SER A 231 1.74 -7.43 42.29
CA SER A 231 2.76 -6.74 43.05
C SER A 231 3.89 -7.67 43.50
N GLY A 232 5.12 -7.19 43.39
CA GLY A 232 6.34 -7.96 43.65
C GLY A 232 6.70 -9.01 42.59
N THR A 233 5.87 -9.19 41.54
CA THR A 233 6.16 -10.08 40.41
C THR A 233 6.76 -9.32 39.23
N ARG A 234 7.19 -10.03 38.17
CA ARG A 234 7.77 -9.44 36.97
C ARG A 234 7.18 -10.07 35.71
N PRO A 235 7.08 -9.31 34.60
CA PRO A 235 6.73 -9.88 33.31
C PRO A 235 7.78 -10.94 32.91
N PRO A 236 7.35 -12.02 32.22
CA PRO A 236 8.30 -12.96 31.63
C PRO A 236 9.34 -12.25 30.77
N PRO A 237 10.59 -12.72 30.73
CA PRO A 237 11.62 -12.15 29.86
C PRO A 237 11.14 -12.06 28.40
N GLY A 238 11.42 -10.94 27.74
CA GLY A 238 11.04 -10.70 26.35
C GLY A 238 9.60 -10.21 26.11
N THR A 239 8.73 -10.25 27.14
CA THR A 239 7.32 -9.80 27.00
C THR A 239 7.22 -8.36 26.50
N LEU A 240 8.10 -7.50 26.99
CA LEU A 240 8.07 -6.07 26.67
C LEU A 240 8.95 -5.69 25.49
N ASP A 241 9.66 -6.62 24.85
CA ASP A 241 10.62 -6.28 23.79
C ASP A 241 9.89 -5.62 22.60
N ARG A 242 8.73 -6.18 22.25
CA ARG A 242 7.87 -5.70 21.15
C ARG A 242 6.84 -4.65 21.57
N ALA A 243 6.72 -4.37 22.86
CA ALA A 243 5.79 -3.37 23.37
C ALA A 243 6.32 -1.96 23.10
N TRP A 244 5.53 -1.11 22.44
CA TRP A 244 5.89 0.28 22.19
C TRP A 244 5.78 1.14 23.44
N ASN A 245 4.71 0.92 24.21
CA ASN A 245 4.23 1.82 25.25
C ASN A 245 4.58 1.37 26.69
N ALA A 246 5.40 0.33 26.85
CA ALA A 246 5.86 -0.14 28.15
C ALA A 246 7.35 -0.53 28.15
N THR A 247 8.02 -0.37 29.29
CA THR A 247 9.45 -0.69 29.46
C THR A 247 9.80 -1.06 30.89
N LEU A 248 10.91 -1.80 31.09
CA LEU A 248 11.54 -1.99 32.41
C LEU A 248 12.49 -0.85 32.79
N GLN A 249 12.73 0.09 31.88
CA GLN A 249 13.64 1.20 32.08
C GLN A 249 13.00 2.34 32.87
N GLN A 250 13.39 2.47 34.14
CA GLN A 250 12.93 3.55 35.02
C GLN A 250 13.48 4.93 34.64
N ASN A 251 14.66 4.97 34.01
CA ASN A 251 15.29 6.21 33.64
C ASN A 251 14.67 6.74 32.35
N VAL A 252 13.92 7.84 32.42
CA VAL A 252 13.31 8.51 31.26
C VAL A 252 14.32 8.80 30.14
N PHE A 253 15.58 9.04 30.49
CA PHE A 253 16.65 9.30 29.53
C PHE A 253 17.07 8.06 28.74
N LYS A 254 16.73 6.86 29.21
CA LYS A 254 17.07 5.57 28.58
C LYS A 254 15.82 4.81 28.12
N ALA A 255 14.63 5.34 28.39
CA ALA A 255 13.37 4.72 28.02
C ALA A 255 13.19 4.75 26.50
N LYS A 256 12.37 3.84 25.96
CA LYS A 256 12.13 3.69 24.51
C LYS A 256 11.62 4.95 23.82
N TRP A 257 11.09 5.90 24.60
CA TRP A 257 10.48 7.13 24.14
C TRP A 257 11.26 8.39 24.54
N HIS A 258 12.54 8.28 24.92
CA HIS A 258 13.30 9.45 25.35
C HIS A 258 13.40 10.53 24.27
N HIS A 259 13.26 10.17 22.99
CA HIS A 259 13.26 11.11 21.85
C HIS A 259 12.10 12.11 21.86
N TRP A 260 11.06 11.86 22.65
CA TRP A 260 9.98 12.82 22.89
C TRP A 260 10.37 13.97 23.81
N ASN A 261 11.52 13.88 24.47
CA ASN A 261 12.08 14.93 25.33
C ASN A 261 13.09 15.83 24.58
N ILE A 262 13.10 15.75 23.24
CA ILE A 262 13.85 16.61 22.35
C ILE A 262 12.88 17.66 21.77
N PRO A 263 13.21 18.97 21.82
CA PRO A 263 12.40 20.03 21.24
C PRO A 263 12.10 19.76 19.78
N GLU A 264 10.83 19.91 19.38
CA GLU A 264 10.36 19.54 18.05
C GLU A 264 11.13 20.26 16.92
N ALA A 265 11.38 21.56 17.07
CA ALA A 265 12.13 22.36 16.09
C ALA A 265 13.61 21.92 15.96
N VAL A 266 14.19 21.37 17.02
CA VAL A 266 15.55 20.79 16.98
C VAL A 266 15.49 19.43 16.31
N PHE A 267 14.52 18.60 16.69
CA PHE A 267 14.32 17.26 16.16
C PHE A 267 14.11 17.25 14.64
N ARG A 268 13.32 18.19 14.10
CA ARG A 268 13.04 18.35 12.67
C ARG A 268 14.19 18.97 11.85
N GLY A 269 15.29 19.35 12.49
CA GLY A 269 16.42 20.01 11.82
C GLY A 269 16.14 21.45 11.39
N GLU A 270 15.10 22.10 11.93
CA GLU A 270 14.75 23.50 11.60
C GLU A 270 15.71 24.51 12.25
N LYS A 271 16.44 24.10 13.29
CA LYS A 271 17.46 24.89 13.98
C LYS A 271 18.86 24.25 13.87
N ARG A 272 19.41 24.18 12.65
CA ARG A 272 20.77 23.65 12.40
C ARG A 272 21.85 24.38 13.20
N GLY A 273 22.84 23.64 13.68
CA GLY A 273 24.02 24.15 14.38
C GLY A 273 23.73 24.83 15.72
N LYS A 274 22.51 24.69 16.26
CA LYS A 274 22.17 25.19 17.60
C LYS A 274 22.39 24.12 18.65
N LYS A 275 22.66 24.56 19.89
CA LYS A 275 22.71 23.67 21.04
C LYS A 275 21.35 23.03 21.26
N PHE A 276 21.37 21.75 21.58
CA PHE A 276 20.22 21.03 22.06
C PHE A 276 19.75 21.58 23.44
N GLU A 277 18.45 21.54 23.69
CA GLU A 277 17.79 21.91 24.95
C GLU A 277 16.87 20.76 25.39
N TRP A 278 16.84 20.37 26.66
CA TRP A 278 15.95 19.29 27.13
C TRP A 278 14.53 19.79 27.41
N GLU A 279 13.54 19.01 26.97
CA GLU A 279 12.14 19.15 27.40
C GLU A 279 11.75 18.01 28.37
N ASP A 280 10.66 18.20 29.11
CA ASP A 280 10.14 17.19 30.06
C ASP A 280 8.70 16.83 29.67
N ASN A 281 8.53 16.45 28.39
CA ASN A 281 7.25 16.20 27.75
C ASN A 281 6.68 14.82 28.07
N VAL A 282 7.54 13.80 28.13
CA VAL A 282 7.17 12.39 28.36
C VAL A 282 8.05 11.80 29.44
N ARG A 283 7.48 11.02 30.36
CA ARG A 283 8.16 10.54 31.58
C ARG A 283 8.09 9.01 31.71
N CYS A 284 8.56 8.48 32.84
CA CYS A 284 8.33 7.09 33.24
C CYS A 284 7.40 7.08 34.46
N TYR A 285 6.16 6.68 34.23
CA TYR A 285 5.18 6.43 35.30
C TYR A 285 5.22 4.96 35.66
N GLU A 286 5.38 4.65 36.94
CA GLU A 286 5.41 3.27 37.41
C GLU A 286 4.02 2.63 37.31
N GLY A 287 4.00 1.36 36.92
CA GLY A 287 2.82 0.57 36.61
C GLY A 287 2.52 0.49 35.11
N ALA A 288 2.66 -0.71 34.53
CA ALA A 288 2.21 -1.03 33.17
C ALA A 288 2.20 -2.54 32.92
N ALA A 289 1.63 -2.97 31.80
CA ALA A 289 1.50 -4.35 31.37
C ALA A 289 0.91 -5.27 32.45
N THR A 290 -0.06 -4.76 33.22
CA THR A 290 -0.66 -5.38 34.41
C THR A 290 0.24 -5.51 35.64
N PHE A 291 1.52 -5.13 35.57
CA PHE A 291 2.44 -5.15 36.71
C PHE A 291 2.51 -3.78 37.39
N PRO A 292 2.29 -3.69 38.72
CA PRO A 292 2.34 -2.41 39.44
C PRO A 292 3.78 -1.93 39.72
N ASP A 293 4.75 -2.84 39.81
CA ASP A 293 6.12 -2.52 40.24
C ASP A 293 7.15 -2.72 39.10
N ASN A 294 8.13 -1.82 38.97
CA ASN A 294 9.27 -1.93 38.06
C ASN A 294 8.95 -2.07 36.55
N VAL A 295 7.71 -1.78 36.14
CA VAL A 295 7.31 -1.64 34.74
C VAL A 295 6.75 -0.24 34.55
N TYR A 296 7.10 0.42 33.45
CA TYR A 296 6.85 1.84 33.26
C TYR A 296 6.10 2.10 31.96
N ARG A 297 5.20 3.09 32.00
CA ARG A 297 4.50 3.69 30.85
C ARG A 297 4.95 5.13 30.62
N ALA A 298 4.66 5.64 29.43
CA ALA A 298 5.12 6.95 28.97
C ALA A 298 4.37 8.14 29.59
N GLU A 299 3.05 8.02 29.75
CA GLU A 299 2.17 9.08 30.25
C GLU A 299 1.15 8.55 31.25
N GLU A 300 0.55 9.45 32.03
CA GLU A 300 -0.46 9.07 33.02
C GLU A 300 -1.79 8.68 32.37
N LEU A 301 -2.15 9.37 31.28
CA LEU A 301 -3.43 9.25 30.58
C LEU A 301 -3.19 8.66 29.19
N CYS A 302 -3.87 7.56 28.88
CA CYS A 302 -3.78 6.87 27.60
C CYS A 302 -4.99 5.95 27.43
N HIS A 303 -5.50 5.72 26.22
CA HIS A 303 -6.50 4.66 26.00
C HIS A 303 -6.06 3.28 26.51
N MET A 304 -4.76 3.00 26.59
CA MET A 304 -4.22 1.77 27.16
C MET A 304 -4.32 1.70 28.70
N GLN A 305 -4.65 2.81 29.37
CA GLN A 305 -5.05 2.83 30.77
C GLN A 305 -6.56 2.62 30.90
N ARG A 306 -6.98 1.56 31.59
CA ARG A 306 -8.41 1.25 31.75
C ARG A 306 -9.15 2.41 32.42
N GLY A 307 -10.02 3.07 31.65
CA GLY A 307 -10.88 4.17 32.14
C GLY A 307 -10.13 5.47 32.48
N LYS A 308 -8.85 5.61 32.13
CA LYS A 308 -8.09 6.87 32.28
C LYS A 308 -7.67 7.38 30.90
N GLY A 309 -7.86 8.67 30.64
CA GLY A 309 -7.53 9.28 29.35
C GLY A 309 -8.64 9.15 28.30
N ARG A 310 -8.65 10.10 27.36
CA ARG A 310 -9.63 10.19 26.26
C ARG A 310 -9.00 9.98 24.88
N GLU A 311 -7.68 9.79 24.84
CA GLU A 311 -6.88 9.59 23.64
C GLU A 311 -5.70 8.66 23.96
N PHE A 312 -5.06 8.13 22.93
CA PHE A 312 -3.75 7.51 23.06
C PHE A 312 -2.68 8.54 23.48
N CYS A 313 -1.78 8.15 24.39
CA CYS A 313 -0.61 8.98 24.72
C CYS A 313 0.29 9.20 23.50
N ARG A 314 1.29 10.10 23.60
CA ARG A 314 2.16 10.42 22.45
C ARG A 314 2.87 9.19 21.88
N VAL A 315 3.34 8.29 22.74
CA VAL A 315 4.04 7.06 22.35
C VAL A 315 3.11 6.08 21.63
N CYS A 316 1.89 5.87 22.15
CA CYS A 316 0.90 5.04 21.48
C CYS A 316 0.43 5.66 20.15
N THR A 317 0.33 6.99 20.08
CA THR A 317 0.01 7.71 18.84
C THR A 317 1.08 7.50 17.80
N GLU A 318 2.35 7.67 18.16
CA GLU A 318 3.48 7.48 17.24
C GLU A 318 3.48 6.08 16.62
N ALA A 319 3.37 5.06 17.48
CA ALA A 319 3.30 3.68 17.05
C ALA A 319 2.12 3.46 16.07
N SER A 320 0.95 4.00 16.41
CA SER A 320 -0.25 3.83 15.61
C SER A 320 -0.20 4.62 14.29
N GLU A 321 0.31 5.85 14.30
CA GLU A 321 0.50 6.65 13.10
C GLU A 321 1.42 5.90 12.13
N LEU A 322 2.56 5.37 12.60
CA LEU A 322 3.42 4.48 11.80
C LEU A 322 2.68 3.24 11.28
N GLY A 323 1.78 2.67 12.08
CA GLY A 323 0.89 1.58 11.67
C GLY A 323 -0.01 1.93 10.49
N LEU A 324 -0.52 3.17 10.42
CA LEU A 324 -1.43 3.62 9.35
C LEU A 324 -0.75 3.69 7.98
N TYR A 325 0.54 4.01 7.92
CA TYR A 325 1.29 4.04 6.65
C TYR A 325 1.48 2.66 6.00
N ARG A 326 1.05 1.56 6.67
CA ARG A 326 0.90 0.23 6.05
C ARG A 326 -0.26 0.19 5.04
N PHE A 327 -1.35 0.89 5.35
CA PHE A 327 -2.53 1.02 4.49
C PHE A 327 -2.37 2.18 3.53
N PHE A 328 -1.77 3.27 4.01
CA PHE A 328 -1.59 4.51 3.25
C PHE A 328 -0.11 4.80 2.99
N PRO A 329 0.56 4.04 2.09
CA PRO A 329 1.95 4.32 1.77
C PRO A 329 2.11 5.76 1.24
N PRO A 330 3.27 6.41 1.43
CA PRO A 330 3.47 7.79 0.98
C PRO A 330 3.12 8.01 -0.50
N ILE A 331 3.36 7.01 -1.36
CA ILE A 331 2.89 6.97 -2.75
C ILE A 331 1.75 5.94 -2.85
N GLN A 332 0.53 6.41 -3.13
CA GLN A 332 -0.68 5.60 -3.24
C GLN A 332 -0.76 4.87 -4.59
N SER A 333 -0.40 5.57 -5.66
CA SER A 333 -0.35 5.04 -7.02
C SER A 333 0.53 5.92 -7.89
N VAL A 334 0.93 5.37 -9.04
CA VAL A 334 1.75 6.03 -10.05
C VAL A 334 1.24 5.72 -11.45
N SER A 335 1.47 6.63 -12.38
CA SER A 335 1.24 6.41 -13.81
C SER A 335 2.42 6.97 -14.61
N PRO A 336 2.92 6.28 -15.64
CA PRO A 336 2.59 4.91 -16.01
C PRO A 336 3.05 3.93 -14.91
N VAL A 337 2.33 2.81 -14.75
CA VAL A 337 2.74 1.75 -13.80
C VAL A 337 4.01 1.04 -14.28
N LEU A 338 4.27 1.02 -15.59
CA LEU A 338 5.49 0.44 -16.13
C LEU A 338 6.69 1.33 -15.85
N THR A 339 7.74 0.73 -15.32
CA THR A 339 8.99 1.43 -15.02
C THR A 339 9.79 1.79 -16.27
N LEU A 340 9.76 1.00 -17.35
CA LEU A 340 10.47 1.32 -18.60
C LEU A 340 9.54 2.05 -19.56
N GLN A 341 9.97 3.24 -19.99
CA GLN A 341 9.38 4.03 -21.05
C GLN A 341 10.41 4.17 -22.16
N LYS A 342 9.97 4.09 -23.42
CA LYS A 342 10.80 4.36 -24.58
C LYS A 342 10.17 5.52 -25.33
N MET A 343 10.95 6.46 -25.86
CA MET A 343 10.43 7.61 -26.62
C MET A 343 11.47 8.22 -27.56
N SER A 344 11.04 9.12 -28.43
CA SER A 344 11.93 9.94 -29.28
C SER A 344 12.10 11.36 -28.73
N LEU A 345 13.11 12.10 -29.23
CA LEU A 345 13.37 13.49 -28.81
C LEU A 345 12.18 14.46 -28.99
N ASN A 346 11.22 14.16 -29.86
CA ASN A 346 10.09 15.06 -30.15
C ASN A 346 8.80 14.72 -29.40
N GLU A 347 8.75 13.58 -28.73
CA GLU A 347 7.57 13.12 -28.00
C GLU A 347 7.53 13.66 -26.57
N PHE A 348 6.36 13.56 -25.93
CA PHE A 348 6.17 13.88 -24.52
C PHE A 348 5.90 12.60 -23.73
N ALA A 349 6.50 12.50 -22.56
CA ALA A 349 6.15 11.52 -21.55
C ALA A 349 5.43 12.21 -20.38
N ASP A 350 4.34 11.60 -19.95
CA ASP A 350 3.54 12.04 -18.81
C ASP A 350 3.75 11.08 -17.64
N PHE A 351 4.20 11.62 -16.52
CA PHE A 351 4.36 10.91 -15.26
C PHE A 351 3.39 11.49 -14.23
N GLU A 352 2.83 10.63 -13.40
CA GLU A 352 1.92 11.01 -12.33
C GLU A 352 2.23 10.19 -11.07
N ALA A 353 2.14 10.85 -9.93
CA ALA A 353 2.13 10.22 -8.62
C ALA A 353 0.96 10.75 -7.80
N VAL A 354 0.30 9.84 -7.10
CA VAL A 354 -0.76 10.16 -6.14
C VAL A 354 -0.17 10.00 -4.74
N PRO A 355 0.21 11.09 -4.05
CA PRO A 355 0.76 10.99 -2.72
C PRO A 355 -0.34 10.78 -1.67
N VAL A 356 0.06 10.32 -0.48
CA VAL A 356 -0.73 10.51 0.74
C VAL A 356 -0.85 12.00 1.05
N THR A 357 -1.94 12.42 1.71
CA THR A 357 -2.23 13.82 2.01
C THR A 357 -1.09 14.46 2.84
N ALA A 358 -0.85 15.77 2.66
CA ALA A 358 0.17 16.55 3.38
C ALA A 358 1.64 16.10 3.14
N ALA A 359 1.92 15.58 1.95
CA ALA A 359 3.26 15.16 1.56
C ALA A 359 4.05 16.25 0.82
N ARG A 360 5.37 16.26 1.03
CA ARG A 360 6.34 16.92 0.16
C ARG A 360 6.61 15.99 -1.03
N VAL A 361 6.42 16.53 -2.24
CA VAL A 361 6.71 15.81 -3.49
C VAL A 361 7.86 16.51 -4.22
N ALA A 362 8.85 15.74 -4.64
CA ALA A 362 9.93 16.24 -5.50
C ALA A 362 10.14 15.30 -6.69
N TRP A 363 10.49 15.89 -7.83
CA TRP A 363 10.78 15.17 -9.06
C TRP A 363 12.24 15.34 -9.43
N TYR A 364 12.82 14.28 -9.98
CA TYR A 364 14.20 14.23 -10.40
C TYR A 364 14.29 13.63 -11.81
N LEU A 365 15.16 14.19 -12.64
CA LEU A 365 15.55 13.65 -13.94
C LEU A 365 17.06 13.41 -13.90
N ASP A 366 17.48 12.15 -14.01
CA ASP A 366 18.87 11.69 -13.83
C ASP A 366 19.49 12.21 -12.53
N GLY A 367 18.66 12.27 -11.49
CA GLY A 367 19.00 12.79 -10.18
C GLY A 367 19.05 14.29 -10.05
N ARG A 368 18.91 15.05 -11.13
CA ARG A 368 18.76 16.51 -11.07
C ARG A 368 17.34 16.86 -10.68
N ARG A 369 17.18 17.68 -9.65
CA ARG A 369 15.86 18.14 -9.21
C ARG A 369 15.20 18.94 -10.34
N VAL A 370 14.00 18.52 -10.73
CA VAL A 370 13.20 19.22 -11.73
C VAL A 370 12.60 20.48 -11.07
N ASP A 371 12.59 21.60 -11.80
CA ASP A 371 11.93 22.82 -11.34
C ASP A 371 10.46 22.52 -10.99
N ALA A 372 10.07 22.88 -9.76
CA ALA A 372 8.71 22.66 -9.25
C ALA A 372 7.64 23.29 -10.16
N LYS A 373 7.97 24.33 -10.94
CA LYS A 373 7.04 24.96 -11.91
C LYS A 373 6.68 24.06 -13.10
N LYS A 374 7.50 23.04 -13.41
CA LYS A 374 7.20 22.05 -14.46
C LYS A 374 6.25 20.96 -13.98
N ALA A 375 6.21 20.72 -12.67
CA ALA A 375 5.27 19.79 -12.07
C ALA A 375 3.94 20.50 -11.80
N LYS A 376 2.84 19.85 -12.13
CA LYS A 376 1.49 20.35 -11.91
C LYS A 376 0.83 19.58 -10.77
N VAL A 377 0.33 20.31 -9.77
CA VAL A 377 -0.57 19.75 -8.75
C VAL A 377 -2.00 19.87 -9.26
N VAL A 378 -2.71 18.75 -9.31
CA VAL A 378 -4.09 18.65 -9.76
C VAL A 378 -4.96 18.29 -8.58
N GLU A 379 -5.66 19.30 -8.07
CA GLU A 379 -6.65 19.15 -7.00
C GLU A 379 -7.94 18.51 -7.53
N PRO A 380 -8.63 17.68 -6.72
CA PRO A 380 -9.96 17.18 -7.05
C PRO A 380 -10.97 18.33 -7.16
N LYS A 381 -12.02 18.13 -7.96
CA LYS A 381 -13.05 19.16 -8.13
C LYS A 381 -14.05 19.12 -6.98
N PRO A 382 -14.62 20.26 -6.56
CA PRO A 382 -15.59 20.28 -5.46
C PRO A 382 -16.80 19.35 -5.61
N LYS A 383 -17.16 18.99 -6.86
CA LYS A 383 -18.29 18.10 -7.18
C LYS A 383 -17.89 16.68 -7.57
N GLU A 384 -16.59 16.40 -7.62
CA GLU A 384 -16.01 15.10 -7.95
C GLU A 384 -14.83 14.84 -7.00
N PRO A 385 -15.12 14.27 -5.81
CA PRO A 385 -14.09 13.92 -4.85
C PRO A 385 -13.14 12.91 -5.48
N GLY A 386 -11.86 13.02 -5.14
CA GLY A 386 -10.78 12.15 -5.60
C GLY A 386 -9.46 12.60 -5.00
N PRO A 387 -8.36 11.86 -5.21
CA PRO A 387 -7.08 12.22 -4.61
C PRO A 387 -6.38 13.35 -5.37
N VAL A 388 -5.54 14.11 -4.64
CA VAL A 388 -4.61 15.09 -5.23
C VAL A 388 -3.58 14.35 -6.07
N ARG A 389 -3.28 14.84 -7.28
CA ARG A 389 -2.32 14.20 -8.20
C ARG A 389 -1.19 15.15 -8.54
N HIS A 390 0.03 14.64 -8.54
CA HIS A 390 1.21 15.37 -8.98
C HIS A 390 1.62 14.85 -10.35
N GLN A 391 1.58 15.72 -11.35
CA GLN A 391 1.89 15.37 -12.74
C GLN A 391 3.18 16.05 -13.18
N LEU A 392 4.01 15.33 -13.93
CA LEU A 392 5.20 15.85 -14.59
C LEU A 392 5.16 15.46 -16.06
N ARG A 393 5.17 16.45 -16.95
CA ARG A 393 5.29 16.26 -18.39
C ARG A 393 6.68 16.68 -18.84
N LEU A 394 7.40 15.78 -19.52
CA LEU A 394 8.73 16.03 -20.07
C LEU A 394 8.76 15.71 -21.56
N LYS A 395 9.42 16.56 -22.35
CA LYS A 395 9.68 16.31 -23.78
C LYS A 395 10.98 15.50 -23.94
N GLY A 396 11.05 14.61 -24.93
CA GLY A 396 12.23 13.81 -25.25
C GLY A 396 13.53 14.63 -25.34
N SER A 397 13.46 15.83 -25.92
CA SER A 397 14.58 16.76 -26.03
C SER A 397 15.14 17.25 -24.69
N GLU A 398 14.36 17.16 -23.61
CA GLU A 398 14.80 17.51 -22.26
C GLU A 398 15.61 16.39 -21.60
N PHE A 399 15.44 15.15 -22.07
CA PHE A 399 16.27 14.02 -21.67
C PHE A 399 17.60 14.05 -22.42
N GLY A 400 17.56 14.25 -23.74
CA GLY A 400 18.69 13.97 -24.62
C GLY A 400 18.61 12.54 -25.16
N GLU A 401 19.60 12.09 -25.94
CA GLU A 401 19.67 10.68 -26.35
C GLU A 401 20.29 9.82 -25.26
N GLY A 402 19.77 8.61 -25.07
CA GLY A 402 20.30 7.62 -24.13
C GLY A 402 19.26 7.15 -23.13
N THR A 403 19.74 6.54 -22.05
CA THR A 403 18.91 5.99 -20.97
C THR A 403 18.92 6.94 -19.80
N HIS A 404 17.71 7.32 -19.38
CA HIS A 404 17.46 8.30 -18.34
C HIS A 404 16.61 7.71 -17.22
N GLN A 405 16.59 8.38 -16.07
CA GLN A 405 15.79 8.01 -14.91
C GLN A 405 14.94 9.19 -14.47
N VAL A 406 13.62 9.00 -14.39
CA VAL A 406 12.70 9.95 -13.77
C VAL A 406 12.32 9.40 -12.41
N THR A 407 12.61 10.11 -11.33
CA THR A 407 12.28 9.69 -9.97
C THR A 407 11.34 10.69 -9.33
N VAL A 408 10.24 10.20 -8.74
CA VAL A 408 9.43 10.96 -7.80
C VAL A 408 9.78 10.51 -6.38
N THR A 409 10.02 11.47 -5.49
CA THR A 409 10.12 11.21 -4.06
C THR A 409 8.94 11.87 -3.35
N VAL A 410 8.41 11.16 -2.37
CA VAL A 410 7.31 11.61 -1.53
C VAL A 410 7.70 11.40 -0.08
N ALA A 411 7.62 12.46 0.73
CA ALA A 411 7.90 12.40 2.15
C ALA A 411 6.82 13.13 2.94
N THR A 412 6.38 12.55 4.04
CA THR A 412 5.42 13.14 4.96
C THR A 412 6.13 13.60 6.23
N ASP A 413 5.86 14.83 6.63
CA ASP A 413 6.40 15.43 7.85
C ASP A 413 5.26 15.61 8.84
N THR A 414 5.17 14.74 9.85
CA THR A 414 4.10 14.76 10.87
C THR A 414 4.68 14.99 12.27
N PRO A 415 4.08 15.85 13.12
CA PRO A 415 4.50 16.03 14.52
C PRO A 415 4.25 14.80 15.39
N ARG A 416 3.50 13.83 14.87
CA ARG A 416 3.09 12.63 15.62
C ARG A 416 4.14 11.53 15.61
N VAL A 417 5.13 11.64 14.72
CA VAL A 417 6.20 10.65 14.56
C VAL A 417 7.53 11.38 14.61
N HIS A 418 8.24 11.18 15.70
CA HIS A 418 9.62 11.60 15.85
C HIS A 418 10.53 10.50 15.26
N LEU A 419 10.38 9.26 15.70
CA LEU A 419 11.22 8.15 15.23
C LEU A 419 10.57 7.43 14.03
N ASP A 420 11.00 7.78 12.82
CA ASP A 420 10.57 7.13 11.57
C ASP A 420 11.65 6.15 11.07
N GLU A 421 11.28 4.90 10.85
CA GLU A 421 12.15 3.88 10.25
C GLU A 421 12.13 3.90 8.71
N GLY A 422 11.72 5.02 8.10
CA GLY A 422 11.61 5.17 6.65
C GLY A 422 10.24 4.75 6.09
N MET A 423 9.20 4.87 6.91
CA MET A 423 7.78 4.65 6.56
C MET A 423 7.11 5.92 6.05
N LEU A 424 7.58 7.08 6.49
CA LEU A 424 7.03 8.37 6.07
C LEU A 424 7.64 8.87 4.76
N SER A 425 8.40 8.05 4.04
CA SER A 425 8.98 8.44 2.75
C SER A 425 9.00 7.26 1.78
N ALA A 426 8.81 7.55 0.50
CA ALA A 426 8.90 6.59 -0.57
C ALA A 426 9.44 7.28 -1.83
N ALA A 427 10.10 6.51 -2.68
CA ALA A 427 10.45 6.92 -4.03
C ALA A 427 9.86 5.96 -5.06
N TYR A 428 9.59 6.47 -6.25
CA TYR A 428 9.27 5.65 -7.41
C TYR A 428 10.06 6.17 -8.61
N THR A 429 10.56 5.28 -9.45
CA THR A 429 11.40 5.67 -10.58
C THR A 429 11.04 4.93 -11.84
N TRP A 430 11.05 5.69 -12.92
CA TRP A 430 10.94 5.24 -14.29
C TRP A 430 12.30 5.31 -14.99
N THR A 431 12.65 4.28 -15.75
CA THR A 431 13.68 4.33 -16.79
C THR A 431 13.05 4.86 -18.06
N VAL A 432 13.71 5.81 -18.73
CA VAL A 432 13.28 6.37 -20.01
C VAL A 432 14.41 6.24 -21.04
N GLU A 433 14.22 5.44 -22.08
CA GLU A 433 15.16 5.33 -23.20
C GLU A 433 14.75 6.28 -24.32
N VAL A 434 15.67 7.13 -24.77
CA VAL A 434 15.42 8.21 -25.73
C VAL A 434 16.37 8.13 -26.93
N SER A 435 15.85 8.27 -28.15
CA SER A 435 16.65 8.22 -29.40
C SER A 435 16.46 9.47 -30.28
N ALA A 436 17.50 9.94 -30.99
CA ALA A 436 17.38 11.11 -31.87
C ALA A 436 16.63 10.87 -33.16
N LYS A 437 16.68 9.64 -33.66
CA LYS A 437 15.98 9.28 -34.88
C LYS A 437 14.59 8.78 -34.54
N GLY A 438 13.72 9.71 -34.16
CA GLY A 438 12.28 9.49 -34.35
C GLY A 438 12.03 9.35 -35.86
N VAL A 439 11.78 8.13 -36.32
CA VAL A 439 11.23 7.92 -37.65
C VAL A 439 9.73 7.94 -37.44
N ALA A 440 9.03 8.88 -38.08
CA ALA A 440 7.57 8.87 -38.04
C ALA A 440 7.11 7.48 -38.48
N VAL A 441 6.26 6.83 -37.70
CA VAL A 441 5.75 5.51 -38.07
C VAL A 441 4.50 5.73 -38.90
N LYS A 442 4.49 5.20 -40.13
CA LYS A 442 3.24 5.08 -40.89
C LYS A 442 2.43 3.97 -40.24
N GLY A 443 1.28 4.36 -39.69
CA GLY A 443 0.35 3.48 -39.00
C GLY A 443 -0.80 4.29 -38.38
N PRO A 444 -1.85 3.61 -37.87
CA PRO A 444 -2.94 4.29 -37.20
C PRO A 444 -2.46 4.95 -35.89
N SER A 445 -3.00 6.14 -35.58
CA SER A 445 -2.76 6.85 -34.32
C SER A 445 -3.78 6.49 -33.22
N ALA A 446 -4.88 5.84 -33.61
CA ALA A 446 -5.88 5.22 -32.74
C ALA A 446 -6.72 4.25 -33.59
N ILE A 447 -7.25 3.19 -32.99
CA ILE A 447 -8.11 2.22 -33.68
C ILE A 447 -9.40 2.01 -32.90
N PRO A 448 -10.57 2.47 -33.40
CA PRO A 448 -11.83 1.93 -32.95
C PRO A 448 -11.97 0.50 -33.49
N ALA A 449 -12.25 -0.45 -32.61
CA ALA A 449 -12.34 -1.87 -32.91
C ALA A 449 -13.68 -2.46 -32.44
N GLU A 450 -14.07 -3.58 -33.03
CA GLU A 450 -15.29 -4.31 -32.68
C GLU A 450 -14.93 -5.79 -32.53
N ALA A 451 -15.36 -6.42 -31.44
CA ALA A 451 -15.10 -7.82 -31.18
C ALA A 451 -15.66 -8.70 -32.32
N GLY A 452 -14.88 -9.69 -32.71
CA GLY A 452 -15.15 -10.56 -33.86
C GLY A 452 -14.79 -9.95 -35.21
N LYS A 453 -14.43 -8.66 -35.30
CA LYS A 453 -13.93 -8.04 -36.54
C LYS A 453 -12.41 -7.97 -36.55
N PRO A 454 -11.74 -8.38 -37.64
CA PRO A 454 -10.29 -8.30 -37.73
C PRO A 454 -9.83 -6.84 -37.80
N ILE A 455 -8.83 -6.52 -36.98
CA ILE A 455 -8.01 -5.32 -37.07
C ILE A 455 -6.74 -5.73 -37.79
N GLU A 456 -6.46 -5.12 -38.93
CA GLU A 456 -5.23 -5.34 -39.67
C GLU A 456 -4.58 -4.01 -40.03
N PHE A 457 -3.30 -3.88 -39.73
CA PHE A 457 -2.49 -2.76 -40.18
C PHE A 457 -1.02 -3.18 -40.26
N THR A 458 -0.24 -2.40 -41.00
CA THR A 458 1.20 -2.56 -41.07
C THR A 458 1.87 -1.32 -40.53
N LEU A 459 2.79 -1.50 -39.60
CA LEU A 459 3.68 -0.44 -39.15
C LEU A 459 4.90 -0.40 -40.06
N ALA A 460 5.19 0.79 -40.59
CA ALA A 460 6.38 0.99 -41.43
C ALA A 460 7.09 2.31 -41.06
N PRO A 461 8.43 2.35 -41.16
CA PRO A 461 9.17 3.60 -41.10
C PRO A 461 8.68 4.57 -42.20
N ALA A 462 8.28 5.80 -41.87
CA ALA A 462 7.78 6.77 -42.84
C ALA A 462 8.84 7.25 -43.84
N ASP A 463 10.12 7.10 -43.49
CA ASP A 463 11.27 7.38 -44.35
C ASP A 463 11.55 6.28 -45.39
N GLY A 464 10.76 5.19 -45.38
CA GLY A 464 10.88 4.09 -46.34
C GLY A 464 12.07 3.16 -46.09
N ALA A 465 12.73 3.27 -44.94
CA ALA A 465 13.75 2.30 -44.53
C ALA A 465 13.16 0.89 -44.36
N ALA A 466 13.99 -0.14 -44.56
CA ALA A 466 13.59 -1.50 -44.23
C ALA A 466 13.25 -1.59 -42.73
N PRO A 467 12.13 -2.23 -42.34
CA PRO A 467 11.74 -2.30 -40.93
C PRO A 467 12.83 -3.02 -40.12
N GLY A 468 13.14 -2.45 -38.95
CA GLY A 468 13.87 -3.14 -37.90
C GLY A 468 13.09 -4.33 -37.35
N ALA A 469 13.67 -5.04 -36.38
CA ALA A 469 12.91 -6.04 -35.64
C ALA A 469 11.88 -5.31 -34.77
N TRP A 470 10.61 -5.33 -35.18
CA TRP A 470 9.53 -4.84 -34.35
C TRP A 470 9.24 -5.84 -33.24
N THR A 471 8.83 -5.35 -32.07
CA THR A 471 8.28 -6.17 -31.00
C THR A 471 6.95 -5.59 -30.53
N LEU A 472 6.04 -6.47 -30.15
CA LEU A 472 4.85 -6.13 -29.40
C LEU A 472 4.97 -6.91 -28.08
N PRO A 473 5.52 -6.31 -27.01
CA PRO A 473 5.89 -7.05 -25.81
C PRO A 473 4.70 -7.74 -25.11
N ARG A 474 3.49 -7.23 -25.32
CA ARG A 474 2.25 -7.75 -24.75
C ARG A 474 1.16 -7.75 -25.82
N PRO A 475 1.20 -8.71 -26.77
CA PRO A 475 0.14 -8.82 -27.76
C PRO A 475 -1.15 -9.25 -27.06
N PRO A 476 -2.31 -8.68 -27.44
CA PRO A 476 -3.58 -9.25 -27.02
C PRO A 476 -3.68 -10.72 -27.41
N GLU A 477 -4.37 -11.52 -26.61
CA GLU A 477 -4.61 -12.93 -26.94
C GLU A 477 -5.28 -13.06 -28.31
N GLY A 478 -4.74 -13.92 -29.17
CA GLY A 478 -5.19 -14.07 -30.57
C GLY A 478 -4.67 -13.02 -31.55
N ALA A 479 -3.91 -12.02 -31.10
CA ALA A 479 -3.19 -11.12 -31.99
C ALA A 479 -1.92 -11.78 -32.53
N THR A 480 -1.71 -11.65 -33.83
CA THR A 480 -0.45 -12.02 -34.49
C THR A 480 0.29 -10.75 -34.88
N PHE A 481 1.58 -10.71 -34.60
CA PHE A 481 2.45 -9.63 -35.02
C PHE A 481 3.71 -10.20 -35.68
N ASP A 482 3.90 -9.90 -36.96
CA ASP A 482 5.11 -10.27 -37.68
C ASP A 482 6.17 -9.17 -37.51
N ALA A 483 7.15 -9.46 -36.64
CA ALA A 483 8.27 -8.60 -36.32
C ALA A 483 9.12 -8.17 -37.54
N LYS A 484 9.11 -8.92 -38.65
CA LYS A 484 9.91 -8.63 -39.84
C LYS A 484 9.17 -7.76 -40.85
N THR A 485 7.85 -7.86 -40.91
CA THR A 485 7.02 -7.13 -41.88
C THR A 485 6.26 -5.97 -41.25
N GLY A 486 6.19 -5.90 -39.91
CA GLY A 486 5.42 -4.91 -39.17
C GLY A 486 3.91 -5.14 -39.26
N ALA A 487 3.48 -6.29 -39.80
CA ALA A 487 2.08 -6.64 -39.96
C ALA A 487 1.48 -7.08 -38.62
N PHE A 488 0.48 -6.33 -38.17
CA PHE A 488 -0.35 -6.67 -37.03
C PHE A 488 -1.72 -7.11 -37.52
N ALA A 489 -2.17 -8.27 -37.04
CA ALA A 489 -3.53 -8.74 -37.22
C ALA A 489 -4.08 -9.17 -35.87
N TRP A 490 -5.26 -8.68 -35.51
CA TRP A 490 -5.94 -9.08 -34.28
C TRP A 490 -7.43 -9.05 -34.49
N THR A 491 -8.08 -10.19 -34.24
CA THR A 491 -9.54 -10.26 -34.17
C THR A 491 -9.91 -10.29 -32.69
N PRO A 492 -10.16 -9.14 -32.04
CA PRO A 492 -10.52 -9.10 -30.63
C PRO A 492 -11.71 -10.00 -30.34
N ALA A 493 -11.62 -10.87 -29.34
CA ALA A 493 -12.75 -11.63 -28.85
C ALA A 493 -13.67 -10.74 -27.99
N GLU A 494 -14.92 -11.16 -27.78
CA GLU A 494 -15.85 -10.40 -26.93
C GLU A 494 -15.37 -10.26 -25.47
N SER A 495 -14.56 -11.22 -24.99
CA SER A 495 -13.89 -11.15 -23.69
C SER A 495 -12.84 -10.04 -23.59
N GLN A 496 -12.46 -9.44 -24.72
CA GLN A 496 -11.41 -8.41 -24.83
C GLN A 496 -12.00 -7.01 -25.07
N ALA A 497 -13.27 -6.77 -24.73
CA ALA A 497 -13.90 -5.45 -24.84
C ALA A 497 -13.29 -4.40 -23.87
N GLY A 498 -13.24 -3.13 -24.29
CA GLY A 498 -12.69 -2.03 -23.49
C GLY A 498 -11.54 -1.26 -24.16
N ALA A 499 -10.89 -0.38 -23.39
CA ALA A 499 -9.76 0.41 -23.86
C ALA A 499 -8.45 -0.35 -23.70
N TRP A 500 -7.74 -0.51 -24.80
CA TRP A 500 -6.43 -1.14 -24.91
C TRP A 500 -5.41 -0.11 -25.35
N ARG A 501 -4.16 -0.36 -24.98
CA ARG A 501 -3.01 0.38 -25.49
C ARG A 501 -2.01 -0.65 -26.01
N LEU A 502 -1.81 -0.64 -27.33
CA LEU A 502 -0.82 -1.47 -27.99
C LEU A 502 0.48 -0.67 -28.09
N ASP A 503 1.47 -1.05 -27.29
CA ASP A 503 2.79 -0.42 -27.30
C ASP A 503 3.70 -1.25 -28.22
N PHE A 504 3.86 -0.77 -29.46
CA PHE A 504 4.81 -1.37 -30.40
C PHE A 504 6.18 -0.78 -30.18
N GLU A 505 7.20 -1.63 -30.21
CA GLU A 505 8.58 -1.20 -30.17
C GLU A 505 9.29 -1.61 -31.47
N MET A 506 10.29 -0.87 -31.90
CA MET A 506 11.19 -1.32 -32.96
C MET A 506 12.63 -1.05 -32.53
N GLU A 507 13.55 -1.90 -32.97
CA GLU A 507 14.99 -1.64 -32.91
C GLU A 507 15.62 -1.86 -34.29
N ASP A 508 16.42 -0.90 -34.76
CA ASP A 508 17.19 -1.00 -36.00
C ASP A 508 18.51 -0.25 -35.87
N ARG A 509 19.58 -1.05 -35.77
CA ARG A 509 20.98 -0.59 -35.66
C ARG A 509 21.17 0.40 -34.50
N GLY A 510 20.61 0.06 -33.33
CA GLY A 510 20.72 0.87 -32.11
C GLY A 510 19.78 2.09 -32.04
N ARG A 511 18.83 2.19 -32.98
CA ARG A 511 17.74 3.17 -32.94
C ARG A 511 16.50 2.49 -32.39
N PHE A 512 15.80 3.14 -31.47
CA PHE A 512 14.60 2.61 -30.81
C PHE A 512 13.38 3.47 -31.10
N TRP A 513 12.24 2.82 -31.27
CA TRP A 513 10.95 3.47 -31.46
C TRP A 513 9.91 2.85 -30.56
N THR A 514 8.96 3.66 -30.15
CA THR A 514 7.77 3.24 -29.42
C THR A 514 6.59 3.90 -30.09
N HIS A 515 5.62 3.12 -30.54
CA HIS A 515 4.40 3.64 -31.12
C HIS A 515 3.23 3.08 -30.33
N ALA A 516 2.62 3.94 -29.52
CA ALA A 516 1.47 3.58 -28.70
C ALA A 516 0.18 3.83 -29.49
N ILE A 517 -0.56 2.77 -29.76
CA ILE A 517 -1.84 2.84 -30.46
C ILE A 517 -2.96 2.54 -29.44
N PRO A 518 -3.75 3.55 -29.03
CA PRO A 518 -4.96 3.29 -28.27
C PRO A 518 -5.98 2.56 -29.16
N VAL A 519 -6.50 1.43 -28.67
CA VAL A 519 -7.53 0.63 -29.34
C VAL A 519 -8.75 0.55 -28.45
N THR A 520 -9.94 0.86 -28.96
CA THR A 520 -11.19 0.71 -28.17
C THR A 520 -12.03 -0.38 -28.78
N VAL A 521 -12.15 -1.53 -28.12
CA VAL A 521 -12.90 -2.71 -28.59
C VAL A 521 -14.34 -2.64 -28.07
N SER A 522 -15.32 -2.64 -28.98
CA SER A 522 -16.77 -2.65 -28.73
C SER A 522 -17.41 -4.01 -29.13
N VAL A 523 -18.60 -4.41 -28.66
CA VAL A 523 -19.15 -5.77 -28.95
C VAL A 523 -20.53 -5.71 -29.59
N ALA A 524 -20.70 -6.30 -30.78
CA ALA A 524 -21.95 -6.19 -31.53
C ALA A 524 -22.93 -7.36 -31.39
N GLY A 525 -23.86 -7.25 -30.42
CA GLY A 525 -25.20 -7.86 -30.43
C GLY A 525 -25.35 -9.37 -30.74
N ARG A 526 -25.30 -10.25 -29.72
CA ARG A 526 -26.45 -11.11 -29.28
C ARG A 526 -26.11 -12.21 -28.23
N THR A 527 -27.19 -12.58 -27.53
CA THR A 527 -27.61 -13.73 -26.71
C THR A 527 -26.93 -15.12 -26.84
N SER A 528 -26.34 -15.58 -25.72
CA SER A 528 -26.25 -16.93 -25.08
C SER A 528 -26.42 -18.26 -25.87
N SER A 529 -25.40 -19.13 -25.79
CA SER A 529 -25.48 -20.62 -25.82
C SER A 529 -24.52 -21.19 -24.76
N ALA A 530 -24.98 -22.12 -23.91
CA ALA A 530 -24.39 -22.39 -22.59
C ALA A 530 -23.13 -23.27 -22.63
N ILE A 531 -22.01 -22.64 -22.29
CA ILE A 531 -20.70 -23.22 -21.97
C ILE A 531 -20.68 -23.48 -20.46
N PRO A 532 -20.04 -24.54 -19.92
CA PRO A 532 -19.90 -24.72 -18.47
C PRO A 532 -19.29 -23.47 -17.84
N LYS A 533 -20.06 -22.69 -17.08
CA LYS A 533 -19.58 -21.41 -16.55
C LYS A 533 -18.92 -21.66 -15.21
N VAL A 534 -17.63 -21.36 -15.13
CA VAL A 534 -16.94 -21.32 -13.84
C VAL A 534 -17.52 -20.16 -13.03
N LEU A 535 -18.42 -20.49 -12.11
CA LEU A 535 -19.34 -19.56 -11.45
C LEU A 535 -18.62 -18.69 -10.42
N PHE A 536 -17.57 -19.22 -9.79
CA PHE A 536 -16.77 -18.45 -8.86
C PHE A 536 -15.33 -18.97 -8.80
N ILE A 537 -14.39 -18.05 -9.03
CA ILE A 537 -13.05 -18.17 -8.46
C ILE A 537 -12.70 -16.77 -7.98
N ALA A 538 -12.56 -16.59 -6.67
CA ALA A 538 -11.89 -15.40 -6.16
C ALA A 538 -10.41 -15.56 -6.50
N ASP A 539 -9.78 -14.48 -6.95
CA ASP A 539 -8.31 -14.44 -7.00
C ASP A 539 -7.80 -14.82 -5.60
N ALA A 540 -7.01 -15.89 -5.54
CA ALA A 540 -6.59 -16.46 -4.28
C ALA A 540 -5.38 -15.70 -3.79
N ALA A 541 -5.58 -14.81 -2.82
CA ALA A 541 -4.48 -14.15 -2.14
C ALA A 541 -3.99 -15.01 -0.96
N GLY A 542 -2.69 -15.17 -0.86
CA GLY A 542 -2.06 -15.87 0.26
C GLY A 542 -0.61 -15.46 0.39
N ARG A 543 0.15 -16.10 1.28
CA ARG A 543 1.56 -15.77 1.52
C ARG A 543 2.46 -16.97 1.27
N GLU A 544 3.71 -16.70 0.87
CA GLU A 544 4.75 -17.73 0.92
C GLU A 544 4.83 -18.33 2.34
N GLY A 545 4.77 -19.66 2.42
CA GLY A 545 4.75 -20.41 3.68
C GLY A 545 3.37 -20.64 4.31
N GLU A 546 2.31 -19.98 3.83
CA GLU A 546 0.93 -20.16 4.32
C GLU A 546 0.10 -21.02 3.35
N PRO A 547 -0.76 -21.95 3.84
CA PRO A 547 -1.57 -22.79 2.98
C PRO A 547 -2.70 -21.98 2.33
N ILE A 548 -2.67 -21.91 1.00
CA ILE A 548 -3.74 -21.40 0.14
C ILE A 548 -4.64 -22.58 -0.24
N GLY A 549 -5.92 -22.51 0.11
CA GLY A 549 -6.88 -23.55 -0.23
C GLY A 549 -8.22 -22.96 -0.64
N PHE A 550 -8.74 -23.41 -1.77
CA PHE A 550 -10.07 -23.02 -2.24
C PHE A 550 -10.69 -24.15 -3.07
N ARG A 551 -11.99 -24.06 -3.28
CA ARG A 551 -12.73 -25.02 -4.11
C ARG A 551 -13.22 -24.31 -5.37
N LEU A 552 -12.85 -24.85 -6.52
CA LEU A 552 -13.34 -24.40 -7.81
C LEU A 552 -14.82 -24.77 -7.95
N MET A 553 -15.64 -23.81 -8.38
CA MET A 553 -17.07 -24.03 -8.61
C MET A 553 -17.42 -23.69 -10.05
N ALA A 554 -18.05 -24.63 -10.74
CA ALA A 554 -18.58 -24.45 -12.08
C ALA A 554 -20.04 -24.90 -12.09
N TRP A 555 -20.79 -24.25 -12.96
CA TRP A 555 -22.17 -24.56 -13.20
C TRP A 555 -22.32 -24.88 -14.68
N ASP A 556 -22.91 -26.05 -14.93
CA ASP A 556 -23.34 -26.44 -16.26
C ASP A 556 -24.86 -26.37 -16.32
N ALA A 557 -25.38 -25.79 -17.40
CA ALA A 557 -26.80 -25.49 -17.54
C ALA A 557 -27.67 -26.74 -17.71
N ASP A 558 -27.06 -27.86 -18.14
CA ASP A 558 -27.72 -29.14 -18.42
C ASP A 558 -27.45 -30.18 -17.31
N ALA A 559 -26.68 -29.80 -16.28
CA ALA A 559 -26.35 -30.59 -15.10
C ALA A 559 -25.52 -31.87 -15.35
N ASP A 560 -24.65 -31.85 -16.36
CA ASP A 560 -23.70 -32.95 -16.66
C ASP A 560 -22.58 -33.08 -15.59
N HIS A 561 -21.93 -34.26 -15.50
CA HIS A 561 -20.85 -34.52 -14.54
C HIS A 561 -19.55 -33.79 -14.92
N LEU A 562 -19.03 -32.96 -14.02
CA LEU A 562 -17.89 -32.08 -14.28
C LEU A 562 -16.56 -32.64 -13.75
N ALA A 563 -15.56 -32.72 -14.62
CA ALA A 563 -14.20 -33.13 -14.28
C ALA A 563 -13.23 -31.94 -14.29
N TRP A 564 -12.38 -31.85 -13.25
CA TRP A 564 -11.46 -30.73 -13.04
C TRP A 564 -10.02 -31.12 -13.38
N SER A 565 -9.33 -30.24 -14.10
CA SER A 565 -7.88 -30.34 -14.34
C SER A 565 -7.24 -28.96 -14.26
N ALA A 566 -5.91 -28.91 -14.20
CA ALA A 566 -5.15 -27.66 -14.23
C ALA A 566 -3.97 -27.80 -15.20
N GLY A 567 -3.45 -26.67 -15.66
CA GLY A 567 -2.17 -26.60 -16.36
C GLY A 567 -0.98 -26.97 -15.46
N ALA A 568 0.23 -26.46 -15.78
CA ALA A 568 1.39 -26.69 -14.92
C ALA A 568 1.18 -26.07 -13.53
N LEU A 569 1.01 -26.93 -12.52
CA LEU A 569 0.83 -26.50 -11.14
C LEU A 569 2.17 -26.07 -10.53
N PRO A 570 2.21 -24.98 -9.74
CA PRO A 570 3.40 -24.61 -8.98
C PRO A 570 3.85 -25.72 -8.03
N GLU A 571 5.14 -25.77 -7.74
CA GLU A 571 5.68 -26.75 -6.78
C GLU A 571 4.98 -26.60 -5.42
N GLY A 572 4.51 -27.72 -4.86
CA GLY A 572 3.74 -27.76 -3.62
C GLY A 572 2.21 -27.60 -3.78
N ALA A 573 1.70 -27.35 -5.00
CA ALA A 573 0.27 -27.28 -5.28
C ALA A 573 -0.35 -28.64 -5.67
N ARG A 574 -1.62 -28.85 -5.32
CA ARG A 574 -2.41 -30.05 -5.66
C ARG A 574 -3.87 -29.66 -5.98
N LEU A 575 -4.47 -30.34 -6.96
CA LEU A 575 -5.90 -30.24 -7.30
C LEU A 575 -6.54 -31.63 -7.27
N ASP A 576 -7.66 -31.77 -6.56
CA ASP A 576 -8.50 -32.97 -6.61
C ASP A 576 -9.48 -32.89 -7.79
N SER A 577 -9.37 -33.84 -8.73
CA SER A 577 -10.07 -33.78 -10.03
C SER A 577 -11.59 -34.03 -9.95
N ASN A 578 -12.07 -34.61 -8.86
CA ASN A 578 -13.49 -34.96 -8.69
C ASN A 578 -14.25 -33.92 -7.87
N SER A 579 -13.59 -33.30 -6.89
CA SER A 579 -14.20 -32.32 -6.00
C SER A 579 -13.89 -30.86 -6.37
N GLY A 580 -12.89 -30.62 -7.22
CA GLY A 580 -12.41 -29.28 -7.57
C GLY A 580 -11.65 -28.59 -6.43
N ARG A 581 -11.21 -29.33 -5.41
CA ARG A 581 -10.49 -28.77 -4.25
C ARG A 581 -9.02 -28.56 -4.59
N PHE A 582 -8.59 -27.30 -4.56
CA PHE A 582 -7.21 -26.89 -4.75
C PHE A 582 -6.55 -26.58 -3.40
N THR A 583 -5.31 -27.03 -3.22
CA THR A 583 -4.47 -26.74 -2.04
C THR A 583 -3.04 -26.45 -2.48
N TRP A 584 -2.44 -25.40 -1.95
CA TRP A 584 -1.08 -25.00 -2.29
C TRP A 584 -0.45 -24.24 -1.12
N THR A 585 0.73 -24.64 -0.68
CA THR A 585 1.55 -23.85 0.25
C THR A 585 2.72 -23.28 -0.55
N PRO A 586 2.69 -22.00 -0.97
CA PRO A 586 3.72 -21.44 -1.84
C PRO A 586 5.10 -21.43 -1.16
N LEU A 587 6.12 -21.88 -1.88
CA LEU A 587 7.53 -21.85 -1.45
C LEU A 587 8.16 -20.48 -1.71
N LEU A 588 9.32 -20.23 -1.11
CA LEU A 588 10.08 -18.98 -1.27
C LEU A 588 10.45 -18.75 -2.76
N GLY A 589 10.18 -17.55 -3.29
CA GLY A 589 10.38 -17.19 -4.71
C GLY A 589 9.14 -17.41 -5.59
N GLN A 590 8.02 -17.84 -5.00
CA GLN A 590 6.74 -18.03 -5.68
C GLN A 590 5.78 -16.84 -5.50
N SER A 591 6.21 -15.77 -4.82
CA SER A 591 5.50 -14.50 -4.68
C SER A 591 5.30 -13.74 -5.98
N GLY A 592 4.27 -12.90 -6.00
CA GLY A 592 3.72 -12.24 -7.18
C GLY A 592 2.50 -12.98 -7.72
N LEU A 593 1.94 -12.45 -8.79
CA LEU A 593 0.79 -13.05 -9.45
C LEU A 593 1.22 -14.38 -10.09
N ARG A 594 0.60 -15.49 -9.68
CA ARG A 594 0.81 -16.80 -10.30
C ARG A 594 -0.51 -17.20 -10.98
N PRO A 595 -0.62 -16.98 -12.30
CA PRO A 595 -1.80 -17.39 -13.06
C PRO A 595 -1.79 -18.92 -13.17
N ILE A 596 -2.74 -19.58 -12.52
CA ILE A 596 -2.96 -21.01 -12.66
C ILE A 596 -4.20 -21.18 -13.54
N GLU A 597 -4.02 -21.77 -14.72
CA GLU A 597 -5.14 -22.13 -15.59
C GLU A 597 -5.80 -23.39 -15.06
N PHE A 598 -7.04 -23.25 -14.61
CA PHE A 598 -7.91 -24.37 -14.27
C PHE A 598 -8.87 -24.64 -15.43
N GLN A 599 -9.12 -25.91 -15.68
CA GLN A 599 -10.00 -26.40 -16.72
C GLN A 599 -11.12 -27.22 -16.07
N VAL A 600 -12.34 -27.02 -16.53
CA VAL A 600 -13.49 -27.86 -16.22
C VAL A 600 -14.16 -28.31 -17.51
N THR A 601 -14.51 -29.59 -17.58
CA THR A 601 -15.18 -30.18 -18.75
C THR A 601 -16.33 -31.08 -18.31
N ASP A 602 -17.39 -31.07 -19.11
CA ASP A 602 -18.53 -31.99 -19.05
C ASP A 602 -18.33 -33.22 -19.97
N GLY A 603 -17.17 -33.33 -20.63
CA GLY A 603 -16.85 -34.37 -21.62
C GLY A 603 -17.18 -34.03 -23.08
N LYS A 604 -17.84 -32.90 -23.35
CA LYS A 604 -18.18 -32.39 -24.71
C LYS A 604 -17.66 -30.97 -24.94
N ASN A 605 -17.83 -30.10 -23.96
CA ASN A 605 -17.37 -28.72 -23.92
C ASN A 605 -16.35 -28.54 -22.80
N THR A 606 -15.50 -27.53 -22.95
CA THR A 606 -14.42 -27.25 -22.00
C THR A 606 -14.37 -25.76 -21.72
N THR A 607 -14.31 -25.42 -20.44
CA THR A 607 -14.08 -24.06 -19.99
C THR A 607 -12.77 -23.97 -19.26
N ARG A 608 -11.95 -23.01 -19.67
CA ARG A 608 -10.69 -22.67 -19.02
C ARG A 608 -10.88 -21.36 -18.28
N LYS A 609 -10.36 -21.28 -17.06
CA LYS A 609 -10.30 -20.04 -16.31
C LYS A 609 -8.96 -19.95 -15.61
N THR A 610 -8.23 -18.89 -15.93
CA THR A 610 -6.98 -18.55 -15.26
C THR A 610 -7.30 -17.82 -13.97
N VAL A 611 -6.77 -18.34 -12.87
CA VAL A 611 -6.91 -17.75 -11.54
C VAL A 611 -5.60 -17.09 -11.20
N ALA A 612 -5.67 -15.80 -10.90
CA ALA A 612 -4.52 -15.10 -10.39
C ALA A 612 -4.39 -15.42 -8.91
N CYS A 613 -3.51 -16.35 -8.57
CA CYS A 613 -3.12 -16.52 -7.19
C CYS A 613 -2.10 -15.43 -6.84
N SER A 614 -2.52 -14.41 -6.10
CA SER A 614 -1.64 -13.35 -5.62
C SER A 614 -0.92 -13.81 -4.37
N VAL A 615 0.26 -14.38 -4.55
CA VAL A 615 1.10 -14.79 -3.42
C VAL A 615 1.89 -13.57 -2.96
N ALA A 616 1.51 -13.00 -1.84
CA ALA A 616 2.33 -12.03 -1.14
C ALA A 616 3.61 -12.71 -0.65
N ALA A 617 4.75 -12.01 -0.74
CA ALA A 617 5.92 -12.43 0.01
C ALA A 617 5.55 -12.49 1.51
N ALA A 618 6.22 -13.35 2.29
CA ALA A 618 6.10 -13.34 3.75
C ALA A 618 6.24 -11.89 4.27
N PRO A 619 5.56 -11.49 5.37
CA PRO A 619 5.46 -10.08 5.76
C PRO A 619 6.82 -9.54 6.14
N ILE A 620 7.27 -8.56 5.36
CA ILE A 620 8.52 -7.87 5.56
C ILE A 620 8.36 -6.43 5.09
N PHE A 621 8.72 -5.51 5.98
CA PHE A 621 8.63 -4.06 5.77
C PHE A 621 9.36 -3.54 4.51
N ARG A 622 8.90 -2.41 3.94
CA ARG A 622 9.61 -1.36 3.13
C ARG A 622 9.74 -1.43 1.59
N GLY A 623 9.62 -0.22 0.99
CA GLY A 623 10.26 0.42 -0.21
C GLY A 623 10.58 -0.37 -1.49
N MET A 624 10.30 0.16 -2.68
CA MET A 624 10.50 -0.52 -3.99
C MET A 624 11.50 0.20 -4.92
N PHE A 625 12.37 -0.55 -5.63
CA PHE A 625 13.07 -0.08 -6.85
C PHE A 625 13.35 -1.24 -7.86
N ARG A 626 13.52 -0.93 -9.16
CA ARG A 626 13.90 -1.86 -10.26
C ARG A 626 15.02 -1.31 -11.17
N LEU A 627 16.06 -2.10 -11.46
CA LEU A 627 17.17 -1.77 -12.38
C LEU A 627 17.01 -2.30 -13.83
N PRO A 628 17.70 -1.72 -14.86
CA PRO A 628 17.74 -2.23 -16.24
C PRO A 628 18.72 -3.41 -16.49
N PRO A 629 18.58 -4.16 -17.61
CA PRO A 629 19.18 -5.49 -17.84
C PRO A 629 20.66 -5.52 -18.31
N GLU A 630 21.26 -4.38 -18.63
CA GLU A 630 22.47 -4.33 -19.48
C GLU A 630 23.79 -4.65 -18.76
N LYS A 631 23.76 -5.11 -17.50
CA LYS A 631 24.96 -5.48 -16.72
C LYS A 631 25.01 -6.94 -16.23
N LEU A 632 24.25 -7.85 -16.83
CA LEU A 632 24.20 -9.27 -16.40
C LEU A 632 24.72 -10.23 -17.50
N PRO A 633 25.97 -10.71 -17.44
CA PRO A 633 26.40 -11.83 -18.26
C PRO A 633 25.75 -13.12 -17.74
N GLY A 634 24.77 -13.66 -18.48
CA GLY A 634 24.23 -15.02 -18.27
C GLY A 634 22.77 -15.16 -17.83
N CYS A 635 21.97 -14.10 -17.78
CA CYS A 635 20.55 -14.17 -17.42
C CYS A 635 19.65 -14.02 -18.66
N THR A 636 18.82 -15.02 -18.97
CA THR A 636 18.06 -15.13 -20.24
C THR A 636 16.56 -14.83 -20.12
N THR A 637 16.07 -14.30 -18.99
CA THR A 637 14.66 -13.89 -18.85
C THR A 637 14.51 -12.54 -18.14
N ALA A 638 13.59 -11.72 -18.65
CA ALA A 638 13.43 -10.32 -18.28
C ALA A 638 12.60 -10.10 -17.00
N GLY A 639 13.15 -9.34 -16.05
CA GLY A 639 12.40 -8.52 -15.10
C GLY A 639 12.07 -9.13 -13.74
N GLU A 640 12.89 -8.83 -12.73
CA GLU A 640 12.54 -9.02 -11.30
C GLU A 640 12.50 -7.67 -10.56
N TRP A 641 11.58 -7.56 -9.59
CA TRP A 641 11.41 -6.43 -8.66
C TRP A 641 12.42 -6.51 -7.50
N MET A 642 12.83 -5.38 -6.92
CA MET A 642 13.47 -5.36 -5.61
C MET A 642 12.69 -4.51 -4.62
N GLN A 643 12.51 -5.09 -3.44
CA GLN A 643 11.88 -4.46 -2.29
C GLN A 643 12.96 -4.29 -1.21
N PHE A 644 13.25 -3.05 -0.83
CA PHE A 644 14.24 -2.73 0.19
C PHE A 644 13.61 -2.27 1.48
N GLY A 645 13.61 -3.23 2.40
CA GLY A 645 13.82 -3.05 3.82
C GLY A 645 13.18 -4.18 4.57
N LEU A 646 13.32 -4.16 5.89
CA LEU A 646 13.45 -5.46 6.53
C LEU A 646 13.08 -5.54 8.00
N HIS A 647 12.02 -6.30 8.23
CA HIS A 647 12.13 -7.48 9.06
C HIS A 647 11.89 -8.72 8.18
N VAL A 648 12.87 -9.11 7.33
CA VAL A 648 12.84 -10.40 6.59
C VAL A 648 13.08 -11.47 7.66
N ALA A 649 12.17 -12.43 7.80
CA ALA A 649 12.34 -13.58 8.70
C ALA A 649 13.50 -14.52 8.25
N ASP A 650 13.87 -14.45 6.96
CA ASP A 650 14.93 -15.17 6.23
C ASP A 650 16.19 -14.31 5.91
N SER A 651 17.37 -14.75 6.31
CA SER A 651 18.62 -14.02 6.09
C SER A 651 19.14 -14.03 4.64
N LYS A 652 18.72 -14.97 3.80
CA LYS A 652 19.18 -15.10 2.40
C LYS A 652 18.49 -14.13 1.46
N VAL A 653 17.20 -13.86 1.68
CA VAL A 653 16.44 -12.86 0.89
C VAL A 653 16.97 -11.46 1.13
N LEU A 654 17.39 -11.17 2.38
CA LEU A 654 18.10 -9.94 2.70
C LEU A 654 19.41 -9.81 1.92
N GLU A 655 20.19 -10.88 1.84
CA GLU A 655 21.48 -10.90 1.13
C GLU A 655 21.32 -10.62 -0.35
N ALA A 656 20.44 -11.36 -1.03
CA ALA A 656 20.19 -11.19 -2.46
C ALA A 656 19.63 -9.79 -2.77
N SER A 657 18.78 -9.27 -1.89
CA SER A 657 18.30 -7.88 -2.02
C SER A 657 19.49 -6.92 -1.91
N MET A 658 20.28 -6.99 -0.84
CA MET A 658 21.39 -6.06 -0.61
C MET A 658 22.46 -6.09 -1.70
N GLU A 659 22.74 -7.26 -2.29
CA GLU A 659 23.63 -7.37 -3.45
C GLU A 659 23.10 -6.54 -4.62
N ARG A 660 21.85 -6.76 -4.99
CA ARG A 660 21.22 -6.05 -6.10
C ARG A 660 20.99 -4.54 -5.82
N PHE A 661 20.83 -4.14 -4.56
CA PHE A 661 20.83 -2.73 -4.15
C PHE A 661 22.13 -2.03 -4.49
N ASN A 662 23.26 -2.71 -4.23
CA ASN A 662 24.58 -2.17 -4.50
C ASN A 662 24.82 -1.94 -6.00
N ASP A 663 24.13 -2.70 -6.85
CA ASP A 663 24.20 -2.58 -8.30
C ASP A 663 23.25 -1.51 -8.87
N ALA A 664 22.32 -0.98 -8.07
CA ALA A 664 21.32 0.03 -8.46
C ALA A 664 21.93 1.30 -9.06
N PRO A 665 21.20 2.10 -9.87
CA PRO A 665 21.72 3.38 -10.35
C PRO A 665 22.05 4.26 -9.14
N ALA A 666 23.03 5.15 -9.27
CA ALA A 666 23.51 5.99 -8.16
C ALA A 666 22.37 6.76 -7.47
N MET A 667 21.40 7.21 -8.26
CA MET A 667 20.15 7.86 -7.83
C MET A 667 19.36 7.07 -6.79
N VAL A 668 19.29 5.76 -6.96
CA VAL A 668 18.52 4.85 -6.13
C VAL A 668 19.28 4.51 -4.89
N ARG A 669 20.56 4.18 -5.06
CA ARG A 669 21.47 3.97 -3.94
C ARG A 669 21.47 5.17 -3.01
N LEU A 670 21.32 6.38 -3.55
CA LEU A 670 21.21 7.59 -2.76
C LEU A 670 19.83 7.75 -2.11
N THR A 671 18.75 7.78 -2.89
CA THR A 671 17.39 8.07 -2.39
C THR A 671 16.91 6.99 -1.43
N GLU A 672 16.96 5.73 -1.84
CA GLU A 672 16.60 4.59 -0.97
C GLU A 672 17.67 4.36 0.09
N GLY A 673 18.95 4.57 -0.20
CA GLY A 673 20.00 4.43 0.82
C GLY A 673 19.80 5.40 1.97
N ILE A 674 19.54 6.69 1.71
CA ILE A 674 19.24 7.69 2.74
C ILE A 674 18.01 7.27 3.56
N ARG A 675 16.97 6.72 2.92
CA ARG A 675 15.81 6.17 3.61
C ARG A 675 16.18 5.00 4.52
N LEU A 676 16.99 4.08 4.02
CA LEU A 676 17.43 2.87 4.69
C LEU A 676 18.50 3.08 5.75
N LEU A 677 19.19 4.23 5.79
CA LEU A 677 20.03 4.60 6.94
C LEU A 677 19.21 4.51 8.23
N ARG A 678 17.90 4.76 8.16
CA ARG A 678 16.96 4.71 9.29
C ARG A 678 16.49 3.30 9.66
N ASP A 679 17.05 2.26 9.04
CA ASP A 679 16.76 0.88 9.42
C ASP A 679 17.30 0.54 10.80
N SER A 680 16.45 -0.07 11.63
CA SER A 680 16.83 -0.59 12.94
C SER A 680 17.72 -1.83 12.82
N SER A 681 17.71 -2.51 11.67
CA SER A 681 18.66 -3.58 11.32
C SER A 681 20.05 -2.99 11.01
N PRO A 682 21.09 -3.29 11.83
CA PRO A 682 22.46 -2.81 11.58
C PRO A 682 23.03 -3.27 10.24
N ARG A 683 22.57 -4.45 9.77
CA ARG A 683 22.96 -5.01 8.49
C ARG A 683 22.44 -4.17 7.33
N VAL A 684 21.18 -3.74 7.39
CA VAL A 684 20.56 -2.92 6.35
C VAL A 684 21.11 -1.51 6.38
N SER A 685 21.18 -0.89 7.56
CA SER A 685 21.69 0.48 7.70
C SER A 685 23.18 0.57 7.32
N GLY A 686 23.99 -0.45 7.61
CA GLY A 686 25.38 -0.55 7.18
C GLY A 686 25.55 -0.67 5.66
N ALA A 687 24.74 -1.50 5.00
CA ALA A 687 24.72 -1.59 3.54
C ALA A 687 24.23 -0.30 2.88
N ALA A 688 23.19 0.32 3.45
CA ALA A 688 22.70 1.63 3.03
C ALA A 688 23.79 2.71 3.13
N LEU A 689 24.54 2.73 4.23
CA LEU A 689 25.67 3.64 4.41
C LEU A 689 26.75 3.44 3.33
N ALA A 690 27.08 2.19 3.00
CA ALA A 690 28.03 1.88 1.93
C ALA A 690 27.52 2.31 0.55
N ALA A 691 26.24 2.12 0.26
CA ALA A 691 25.63 2.52 -1.01
C ALA A 691 25.56 4.04 -1.17
N VAL A 692 25.19 4.78 -0.11
CA VAL A 692 25.24 6.24 -0.08
C VAL A 692 26.67 6.73 -0.29
N LYS A 693 27.65 6.12 0.39
CA LYS A 693 29.07 6.45 0.20
C LYS A 693 29.50 6.30 -1.26
N ARG A 694 29.12 5.19 -1.91
CA ARG A 694 29.42 4.94 -3.33
C ARG A 694 28.74 5.97 -4.22
N ALA A 695 27.46 6.26 -4.01
CA ALA A 695 26.72 7.25 -4.79
C ALA A 695 27.33 8.67 -4.69
N LEU A 696 27.78 9.06 -3.50
CA LEU A 696 28.47 10.34 -3.29
C LEU A 696 29.88 10.36 -3.93
N ALA A 697 30.59 9.23 -3.95
CA ALA A 697 31.86 9.09 -4.64
C ALA A 697 31.69 9.13 -6.17
N ASP A 698 30.68 8.46 -6.72
CA ASP A 698 30.35 8.53 -8.15
C ASP A 698 30.06 9.99 -8.58
N ALA A 699 29.39 10.76 -7.72
CA ALA A 699 29.14 12.19 -7.94
C ALA A 699 30.45 12.97 -8.16
N SER A 700 31.46 12.70 -7.33
CA SER A 700 32.76 13.38 -7.39
C SER A 700 33.57 13.07 -8.65
N ALA A 701 33.27 11.95 -9.32
CA ALA A 701 33.93 11.51 -10.55
C ALA A 701 33.27 12.10 -11.82
N GLY A 702 32.09 12.74 -11.69
CA GLY A 702 31.40 13.38 -12.81
C GLY A 702 32.24 14.47 -13.47
N THR A 703 32.08 14.65 -14.79
CA THR A 703 32.85 15.63 -15.59
C THR A 703 32.15 16.96 -15.78
N ASP A 704 30.83 17.06 -15.52
CA ASP A 704 30.07 18.32 -15.52
C ASP A 704 29.61 18.73 -14.11
N ASP A 705 29.45 20.04 -13.88
CA ASP A 705 29.08 20.60 -12.57
C ASP A 705 27.72 20.10 -12.07
N ALA A 706 26.82 19.76 -12.99
CA ALA A 706 25.47 19.34 -12.67
C ALA A 706 25.37 17.86 -12.25
N ALA A 707 26.23 16.97 -12.75
CA ALA A 707 26.37 15.58 -12.29
C ALA A 707 27.11 15.49 -10.95
N ARG A 708 28.00 16.45 -10.66
CA ARG A 708 28.73 16.54 -9.38
C ARG A 708 27.86 16.96 -8.20
N THR A 709 26.85 17.80 -8.43
CA THR A 709 26.14 18.51 -7.37
C THR A 709 24.87 17.81 -6.91
N TRP A 710 24.09 17.21 -7.80
CA TRP A 710 22.78 16.68 -7.43
C TRP A 710 22.79 15.60 -6.32
N PRO A 711 23.76 14.68 -6.22
CA PRO A 711 23.78 13.70 -5.12
C PRO A 711 24.02 14.36 -3.77
N LEU A 712 24.82 15.42 -3.78
CA LEU A 712 25.10 16.23 -2.59
C LEU A 712 23.87 17.03 -2.19
N ASP A 713 23.16 17.60 -3.17
CA ASP A 713 21.93 18.36 -2.95
C ASP A 713 20.89 17.49 -2.24
N HIS A 714 20.61 16.29 -2.76
CA HIS A 714 19.63 15.39 -2.15
C HIS A 714 20.11 14.87 -0.77
N PHE A 715 21.40 14.55 -0.62
CA PHE A 715 21.96 14.14 0.67
C PHE A 715 21.81 15.22 1.75
N PHE A 716 22.18 16.45 1.44
CA PHE A 716 22.10 17.57 2.38
C PHE A 716 20.68 18.12 2.57
N ASP A 717 19.74 17.84 1.67
CA ASP A 717 18.33 18.17 1.85
C ASP A 717 17.63 17.19 2.83
N GLU A 718 17.94 15.90 2.74
CA GLU A 718 17.18 14.85 3.45
C GLU A 718 17.84 14.36 4.75
N VAL A 719 19.17 14.18 4.79
CA VAL A 719 19.85 13.63 5.97
C VAL A 719 19.79 14.56 7.20
N PRO A 720 20.05 15.88 7.09
CA PRO A 720 20.00 16.76 8.25
C PRO A 720 18.62 16.83 8.93
N ARG A 721 17.54 16.78 8.15
CA ARG A 721 16.15 16.80 8.67
C ARG A 721 15.79 15.60 9.53
N ARG A 722 16.55 14.51 9.38
CA ARG A 722 16.31 13.23 10.05
C ARG A 722 17.49 12.81 10.93
N ALA A 723 18.46 13.71 11.16
CA ALA A 723 19.69 13.39 11.89
C ALA A 723 19.42 12.89 13.32
N TRP A 724 18.42 13.46 14.00
CA TRP A 724 18.04 13.06 15.36
C TRP A 724 17.47 11.65 15.47
N GLN A 725 17.08 11.02 14.36
CA GLN A 725 16.65 9.61 14.33
C GLN A 725 17.82 8.62 14.44
N PHE A 726 19.07 9.13 14.47
CA PHE A 726 20.28 8.36 14.71
C PHE A 726 20.82 8.55 16.14
N ALA A 727 20.08 9.23 17.04
CA ALA A 727 20.56 9.50 18.40
C ALA A 727 20.99 8.23 19.14
N ASP A 728 20.27 7.13 18.96
CA ASP A 728 20.58 5.83 19.60
C ASP A 728 21.54 4.94 18.82
N ARG A 729 22.13 5.46 17.73
CA ARG A 729 22.94 4.69 16.79
C ARG A 729 24.30 5.38 16.57
N PRO A 730 25.22 5.31 17.55
CA PRO A 730 26.52 5.96 17.46
C PRO A 730 27.31 5.55 16.20
N GLU A 731 27.21 4.29 15.78
CA GLU A 731 27.80 3.78 14.56
C GLU A 731 27.28 4.50 13.30
N MET A 732 26.00 4.88 13.28
CA MET A 732 25.41 5.66 12.19
C MET A 732 25.86 7.12 12.23
N LEU A 733 25.98 7.72 13.42
CA LEU A 733 26.53 9.08 13.57
C LEU A 733 27.97 9.14 13.05
N ASP A 734 28.79 8.14 13.38
CA ASP A 734 30.17 8.03 12.89
C ASP A 734 30.20 7.76 11.38
N GLY A 735 29.31 6.89 10.90
CA GLY A 735 29.14 6.63 9.47
C GLY A 735 28.82 7.89 8.67
N ILE A 736 27.82 8.66 9.09
CA ILE A 736 27.42 9.91 8.43
C ILE A 736 28.54 10.96 8.54
N ALA A 737 29.23 11.07 9.67
CA ALA A 737 30.39 11.94 9.80
C ALA A 737 31.51 11.55 8.81
N GLY A 738 31.72 10.25 8.61
CA GLY A 738 32.63 9.71 7.59
C GLY A 738 32.20 10.05 6.16
N LEU A 739 30.90 10.07 5.86
CA LEU A 739 30.38 10.56 4.58
C LEU A 739 30.69 12.05 4.39
N CYS A 740 30.45 12.89 5.40
CA CYS A 740 30.80 14.32 5.35
C CYS A 740 32.30 14.53 5.12
N ALA A 741 33.16 13.74 5.77
CA ALA A 741 34.60 13.80 5.55
C ALA A 741 34.98 13.40 4.11
N ALA A 742 34.37 12.34 3.56
CA ALA A 742 34.59 11.92 2.18
C ALA A 742 34.12 13.01 1.18
N VAL A 743 32.97 13.63 1.41
CA VAL A 743 32.48 14.75 0.60
C VAL A 743 33.48 15.91 0.59
N LYS A 744 34.10 16.24 1.72
CA LYS A 744 35.11 17.31 1.80
C LYS A 744 36.39 17.03 1.01
N THR A 745 36.67 15.76 0.68
CA THR A 745 37.83 15.41 -0.16
C THR A 745 37.59 15.55 -1.66
N ILE A 746 36.35 15.87 -2.07
CA ILE A 746 35.97 16.04 -3.47
C ILE A 746 36.70 17.29 -4.03
N PRO A 747 37.52 17.15 -5.10
CA PRO A 747 38.18 18.30 -5.71
C PRO A 747 37.17 19.32 -6.25
N GLN A 748 37.47 20.61 -6.05
CA GLN A 748 36.66 21.73 -6.54
C GLN A 748 35.20 21.74 -6.05
N LEU A 749 34.94 21.17 -4.86
CA LEU A 749 33.60 21.18 -4.28
C LEU A 749 33.11 22.63 -4.03
N PRO A 750 31.85 22.97 -4.37
CA PRO A 750 31.29 24.30 -4.10
C PRO A 750 31.34 24.66 -2.61
N VAL A 751 31.71 25.92 -2.30
CA VAL A 751 31.80 26.43 -0.92
C VAL A 751 30.50 26.23 -0.12
N ALA A 752 29.34 26.33 -0.77
CA ALA A 752 28.05 26.08 -0.13
C ALA A 752 27.95 24.64 0.42
N ARG A 753 28.45 23.64 -0.32
CA ARG A 753 28.41 22.23 0.08
C ARG A 753 29.45 21.89 1.16
N LEU A 754 30.58 22.60 1.21
CA LEU A 754 31.49 22.54 2.35
C LEU A 754 30.81 23.04 3.63
N LYS A 755 30.08 24.16 3.55
CA LYS A 755 29.29 24.68 4.68
C LYS A 755 28.18 23.73 5.11
N ASP A 756 27.51 23.07 4.17
CA ASP A 756 26.49 22.07 4.49
C ASP A 756 27.07 20.87 5.25
N ALA A 757 28.25 20.40 4.85
CA ALA A 757 28.99 19.34 5.53
C ALA A 757 29.44 19.77 6.94
N ASP A 758 29.95 21.00 7.10
CA ASP A 758 30.30 21.56 8.41
C ASP A 758 29.09 21.66 9.33
N ALA A 759 27.96 22.17 8.82
CA ALA A 759 26.73 22.29 9.58
C ALA A 759 26.17 20.91 9.99
N LEU A 760 26.22 19.90 9.10
CA LEU A 760 25.78 18.54 9.46
C LEU A 760 26.71 17.91 10.50
N LEU A 761 28.03 18.11 10.40
CA LEU A 761 28.96 17.66 11.44
C LEU A 761 28.68 18.32 12.80
N ALA A 762 28.32 19.60 12.82
CA ALA A 762 27.90 20.30 14.04
C ALA A 762 26.58 19.72 14.60
N ASP A 763 25.60 19.41 13.73
CA ASP A 763 24.35 18.75 14.13
C ASP A 763 24.64 17.38 14.77
N LEU A 764 25.51 16.56 14.16
CA LEU A 764 25.93 15.26 14.70
C LEU A 764 26.66 15.40 16.04
N GLN A 765 27.48 16.44 16.20
CA GLN A 765 28.14 16.71 17.48
C GLN A 765 27.12 17.10 18.57
N SER A 766 26.11 17.91 18.23
CA SER A 766 25.03 18.22 19.18
C SER A 766 24.28 16.97 19.63
N ILE A 767 24.10 15.98 18.75
CA ILE A 767 23.49 14.69 19.10
C ILE A 767 24.42 13.90 20.04
N ARG A 768 25.74 13.91 19.81
CA ARG A 768 26.71 13.26 20.72
C ARG A 768 26.72 13.94 22.10
N ASP A 769 26.65 15.26 22.14
CA ASP A 769 26.59 16.02 23.39
C ASP A 769 25.30 15.71 24.16
N TYR A 770 24.17 15.61 23.45
CA TYR A 770 22.90 15.12 23.99
C TYR A 770 23.04 13.72 24.60
N ASN A 771 23.61 12.76 23.87
CA ASN A 771 23.81 11.40 24.35
C ASN A 771 24.69 11.37 25.60
N LYS A 772 25.77 12.15 25.62
CA LYS A 772 26.65 12.26 26.79
C LYS A 772 25.91 12.81 28.01
N GLU A 773 25.11 13.86 27.83
CA GLU A 773 24.31 14.42 28.93
C GLU A 773 23.23 13.43 29.39
N ARG A 774 22.52 12.80 28.46
CA ARG A 774 21.52 11.76 28.70
C ARG A 774 22.09 10.62 29.53
N ASP A 775 23.28 10.15 29.18
CA ASP A 775 23.94 9.02 29.84
C ASP A 775 24.54 9.41 31.20
N ALA A 776 24.95 10.67 31.37
CA ALA A 776 25.44 11.23 32.64
C ALA A 776 24.32 11.61 33.62
N ARG A 777 23.09 11.84 33.12
CA ARG A 777 21.96 12.23 33.96
C ARG A 777 21.54 11.10 34.90
N THR A 778 21.45 11.43 36.18
CA THR A 778 20.94 10.53 37.21
C THR A 778 19.48 10.18 36.92
N PRO A 779 19.07 8.91 37.11
CA PRO A 779 17.67 8.54 37.01
C PRO A 779 16.82 9.45 37.89
N LYS A 780 15.87 10.18 37.30
CA LYS A 780 14.80 10.77 38.09
C LYS A 780 14.00 9.61 38.68
N SER A 781 13.65 9.69 39.96
CA SER A 781 12.74 8.70 40.54
C SER A 781 11.44 8.68 39.73
N PRO A 782 10.90 7.50 39.41
CA PRO A 782 9.66 7.40 38.66
C PRO A 782 8.54 8.14 39.39
N ILE A 783 7.54 8.54 38.60
CA ILE A 783 6.29 9.07 39.14
C ILE A 783 5.47 7.88 39.60
N THR A 784 5.16 7.84 40.88
CA THR A 784 4.32 6.83 41.51
C THR A 784 2.97 7.43 41.86
N ASP A 785 1.95 6.59 42.05
CA ASP A 785 0.61 7.06 42.44
C ASP A 785 0.62 7.88 43.74
N LYS A 786 1.57 7.62 44.67
CA LYS A 786 1.75 8.41 45.91
C LYS A 786 2.26 9.83 45.67
N LYS A 787 2.92 10.11 44.54
CA LYS A 787 3.38 11.46 44.18
C LYS A 787 2.31 12.25 43.42
N LEU A 788 1.31 11.56 42.88
CA LEU A 788 0.21 12.14 42.09
C LEU A 788 -0.98 12.54 42.96
N LYS A 789 -1.27 11.74 43.99
CA LYS A 789 -2.21 12.06 45.07
C LYS A 789 -1.61 13.08 46.02
#